data_AF-A0AAU8E9X4-F1
#
_entry.id   AF-A0AAU8E9X4-F1
#
_cell.length_a   1.000
_cell.length_b   1.000
_cell.length_c   1.000
_cell.angle_alpha   90.00
_cell.angle_beta   90.00
_cell.angle_gamma   90.00
#
_symmetry.space_group_name_H-M   'P 1'
#
loop_
_entity.id
_entity.type
_entity.pdbx_description
1 polymer ?
#
loop_
_entity_poly.entity_id
_entity_poly.type
_entity_poly.pdbx_seq_one_letter_code
_entity_poly.pdbx_strand_id
1 'polypeptide(L)'
;MPIFFRRTRLQLLTLLSVFIWPLSTWASDWVVSVDERSGLPMLERGGSPAMASIFTFWGNNWEWTGFPTQFKVNSPYNYSLVGQNKDLDFDLAAQSQKADEKTLSWTFALDARSTKTNVMGGGIVFKFDPEVISGEMGQPTLLPDNRGWSWGNAQGRRIEMRFEPALASVYFEPGDKSEVRAFFYKGAIKPGQQHFKATLSVSGDVVLGPTSTERFGAADPKSWPTDKLDFKTSPVDLSFLNANEKPAGKRGFVKASGEQLLFADNTPARFWGTNITSYALFRTPDDAIKQQAKRLSALGFNLVRLHHHDSPWVSPNIFGDAELLRDTQRLSPESLKKIDWWIKCLKDEGIYVWLDMHVERSLMKSDNIYAFDEMPKNERGNADLKGYAYVNLTIQQAMKRFTEAYLTHVNPYTGLAYKDDPAVAAVLITNENDVTHHFGNSLLPDKDVPKHSKLYMAEAEAFANQHNLSSGDTWRSWEHGPAKLFLNDLERRFNADMIEHMRKLGVKVPIATTSSWGGEGLSSLPALTAGDVIDVHSYGGSGQLEKNPLTSAGVINWIAAGQVTGKPLTVTEWNNEPFPTPDRHSLPLYIAGTASHQGWDSLMQFAYSQEPLSGEWVTASNWHAYNDPALLATLPAAALLYRRGDVREANTTYVFAPTPATLFNQSITAANSALLRTAMEKGKLEIAMPQTPELPWLQPGVIPADAKVFHDPNQSLLDANASESTTDTGELKRNWKQGIYTIDTPRTQAVTGWIGGESISLGNLQVQVKTANASVVVQSLDDAPVGKSQDLLISLGTRAIPGDDDKPPFHVEPLEGTLTIQAPPGLTLYTHGILAQMKKLPATYLDGRYTIKFDGRQSANWLFLKKSAPVTQ
;
A
#
# COMPACT_ATOMS: atom_id res chain seq x y z
N MET A 1 73.00 -22.29 18.44
CA MET A 1 71.97 -22.54 19.48
C MET A 1 70.84 -21.53 19.29
N PRO A 2 69.56 -21.93 19.29
CA PRO A 2 69.01 -22.98 18.43
C PRO A 2 67.67 -22.59 17.73
N ILE A 3 67.32 -23.37 16.69
CA ILE A 3 65.98 -23.83 16.19
C ILE A 3 65.08 -22.81 15.42
N PHE A 4 64.92 -22.86 14.08
CA PHE A 4 64.15 -23.81 13.20
C PHE A 4 62.62 -23.83 13.49
N PHE A 5 61.62 -23.89 12.60
CA PHE A 5 61.44 -24.48 11.27
C PHE A 5 60.15 -23.92 10.59
N ARG A 6 60.16 -23.93 9.25
CA ARG A 6 59.07 -24.05 8.25
C ARG A 6 57.60 -24.05 8.73
N ARG A 7 56.77 -23.19 8.13
CA ARG A 7 55.32 -23.41 7.99
C ARG A 7 54.97 -23.95 6.60
N THR A 8 54.42 -25.15 6.63
CA THR A 8 53.80 -25.92 5.54
C THR A 8 52.52 -25.23 5.07
N ARG A 9 52.30 -25.19 3.74
CA ARG A 9 51.04 -24.78 3.12
C ARG A 9 49.94 -25.78 3.50
N LEU A 10 48.90 -25.32 4.19
CA LEU A 10 47.64 -26.04 4.32
C LEU A 10 46.66 -25.40 3.33
N GLN A 11 46.26 -26.16 2.31
CA GLN A 11 45.15 -25.81 1.43
C GLN A 11 43.86 -25.83 2.27
N LEU A 12 43.25 -24.68 2.53
CA LEU A 12 41.86 -24.62 2.94
C LEU A 12 41.00 -24.78 1.67
N LEU A 13 40.36 -25.94 1.53
CA LEU A 13 39.18 -26.07 0.68
C LEU A 13 38.06 -25.25 1.33
N THR A 14 37.78 -24.07 0.78
CA THR A 14 36.50 -23.38 0.99
C THR A 14 35.43 -24.12 0.19
N LEU A 15 34.75 -25.07 0.84
CA LEU A 15 33.45 -25.57 0.40
C LEU A 15 32.44 -24.43 0.57
N LEU A 16 32.26 -23.61 -0.47
CA LEU A 16 31.02 -22.85 -0.65
C LEU A 16 29.92 -23.87 -0.97
N SER A 17 29.29 -24.42 0.05
CA SER A 17 28.00 -25.06 -0.10
C SER A 17 26.97 -23.95 -0.36
N VAL A 18 26.79 -23.60 -1.64
CA VAL A 18 25.57 -22.92 -2.08
C VAL A 18 24.45 -23.93 -1.87
N PHE A 19 23.77 -23.85 -0.73
CA PHE A 19 22.48 -24.49 -0.57
C PHE A 19 21.54 -23.81 -1.57
N ILE A 20 21.42 -24.37 -2.77
CA ILE A 20 20.30 -24.09 -3.66
C ILE A 20 19.10 -24.66 -2.93
N TRP A 21 18.41 -23.83 -2.14
CA TRP A 21 17.06 -24.17 -1.73
C TRP A 21 16.25 -24.34 -3.02
N PRO A 22 15.44 -25.41 -3.17
CA PRO A 22 14.39 -25.37 -4.17
C PRO A 22 13.59 -24.10 -3.86
N LEU A 23 13.59 -23.17 -4.83
CA LEU A 23 12.91 -21.89 -4.67
C LEU A 23 11.46 -22.16 -4.25
N SER A 24 11.06 -21.43 -3.21
CA SER A 24 9.94 -21.73 -2.34
C SER A 24 8.61 -21.84 -3.09
N THR A 25 8.04 -23.04 -3.12
CA THR A 25 6.59 -23.21 -3.15
C THR A 25 6.14 -23.49 -1.72
N TRP A 26 5.27 -22.68 -1.14
CA TRP A 26 4.54 -23.12 0.05
C TRP A 26 3.63 -24.26 -0.39
N ALA A 27 3.92 -25.47 0.08
CA ALA A 27 3.04 -26.61 -0.13
C ALA A 27 1.76 -26.48 0.72
N SER A 28 1.77 -25.62 1.73
CA SER A 28 0.68 -25.39 2.68
C SER A 28 0.28 -23.93 2.70
N ASP A 29 -1.02 -23.66 2.85
CA ASP A 29 -1.54 -22.32 3.12
C ASP A 29 -1.21 -21.84 4.53
N TRP A 30 -0.81 -22.73 5.46
CA TRP A 30 -0.56 -22.40 6.87
C TRP A 30 0.92 -22.45 7.21
N VAL A 31 1.48 -21.27 7.46
CA VAL A 31 2.92 -21.09 7.61
C VAL A 31 3.21 -20.38 8.92
N VAL A 32 3.98 -21.01 9.80
CA VAL A 32 4.58 -20.32 10.96
C VAL A 32 6.00 -19.91 10.63
N SER A 33 6.32 -18.63 10.78
CA SER A 33 7.67 -18.08 10.63
C SER A 33 8.04 -17.21 11.83
N VAL A 34 9.26 -16.68 11.84
CA VAL A 34 9.68 -15.64 12.79
C VAL A 34 9.53 -14.28 12.10
N ASP A 35 8.72 -13.38 12.66
CA ASP A 35 8.61 -12.01 12.16
C ASP A 35 9.89 -11.24 12.50
N GLU A 36 10.62 -10.78 11.50
CA GLU A 36 11.89 -10.08 11.69
C GLU A 36 11.73 -8.74 12.43
N ARG A 37 10.53 -8.16 12.43
CA ARG A 37 10.26 -6.90 13.14
C ARG A 37 10.24 -7.09 14.66
N SER A 38 9.68 -8.21 15.12
CA SER A 38 9.52 -8.49 16.55
C SER A 38 10.45 -9.59 17.07
N GLY A 39 11.03 -10.41 16.19
CA GLY A 39 11.74 -11.64 16.54
C GLY A 39 10.83 -12.74 17.12
N LEU A 40 9.51 -12.60 16.99
CA LEU A 40 8.49 -13.47 17.58
C LEU A 40 7.74 -14.27 16.50
N PRO A 41 6.98 -15.31 16.87
CA PRO A 41 6.24 -16.10 15.91
C PRO A 41 5.16 -15.30 15.17
N MET A 42 5.01 -15.55 13.88
CA MET A 42 3.88 -15.14 13.04
C MET A 42 3.27 -16.39 12.42
N LEU A 43 1.94 -16.46 12.35
CA LEU A 43 1.23 -17.45 11.54
C LEU A 43 0.58 -16.73 10.37
N GLU A 44 0.82 -17.21 9.17
CA GLU A 44 0.15 -16.78 7.96
C GLU A 44 -0.80 -17.85 7.43
N ARG A 45 -1.90 -17.40 6.84
CA ARG A 45 -2.88 -18.19 6.11
C ARG A 45 -3.01 -17.62 4.69
N GLY A 46 -2.64 -18.40 3.68
CA GLY A 46 -2.65 -17.97 2.28
C GLY A 46 -1.79 -16.72 2.03
N GLY A 47 -0.77 -16.50 2.85
CA GLY A 47 0.11 -15.33 2.81
C GLY A 47 -0.39 -14.11 3.60
N SER A 48 -1.54 -14.13 4.29
CA SER A 48 -1.96 -13.06 5.20
C SER A 48 -1.81 -13.45 6.68
N PRO A 49 -1.47 -12.52 7.58
CA PRO A 49 -1.37 -12.82 9.01
C PRO A 49 -2.68 -13.37 9.57
N ALA A 50 -2.64 -14.58 10.15
CA ALA A 50 -3.70 -15.19 10.94
C ALA A 50 -3.41 -15.11 12.44
N MET A 51 -2.13 -14.99 12.82
CA MET A 51 -1.72 -14.59 14.17
C MET A 51 -0.41 -13.80 14.10
N ALA A 52 -0.38 -12.64 14.74
CA ALA A 52 0.82 -11.82 14.91
C ALA A 52 1.22 -11.73 16.38
N SER A 53 2.52 -11.55 16.64
CA SER A 53 3.08 -11.43 17.99
C SER A 53 3.87 -10.14 18.15
N ILE A 54 3.73 -9.49 19.31
CA ILE A 54 4.44 -8.26 19.64
C ILE A 54 4.90 -8.26 21.11
N PHE A 55 6.02 -7.61 21.40
CA PHE A 55 6.39 -7.31 22.77
C PHE A 55 5.59 -6.12 23.31
N THR A 56 5.05 -6.26 24.50
CA THR A 56 4.39 -5.14 25.17
C THR A 56 4.70 -5.14 26.65
N PHE A 57 5.11 -3.98 27.15
CA PHE A 57 5.54 -3.78 28.51
C PHE A 57 4.91 -2.52 29.09
N TRP A 58 4.33 -2.66 30.28
CA TRP A 58 3.59 -1.60 30.94
C TRP A 58 4.21 -1.27 32.30
N GLY A 59 4.41 0.02 32.51
CA GLY A 59 4.76 0.61 33.80
C GLY A 59 3.57 0.67 34.74
N ASN A 60 3.55 1.69 35.58
CA ASN A 60 2.44 1.92 36.50
C ASN A 60 1.21 2.43 35.73
N ASN A 61 0.00 2.16 36.22
CA ASN A 61 -1.26 2.65 35.62
C ASN A 61 -1.41 2.36 34.11
N TRP A 62 -0.88 1.22 33.63
CA TRP A 62 -0.90 0.85 32.21
C TRP A 62 -0.16 1.80 31.28
N GLU A 63 0.79 2.59 31.80
CA GLU A 63 1.69 3.40 30.98
C GLU A 63 2.53 2.50 30.06
N TRP A 64 2.44 2.72 28.74
CA TRP A 64 3.22 1.97 27.76
C TRP A 64 4.68 2.45 27.75
N THR A 65 5.63 1.53 27.84
CA THR A 65 7.07 1.87 28.05
C THR A 65 7.95 1.62 26.83
N GLY A 66 7.36 1.29 25.67
CA GLY A 66 8.08 0.99 24.43
C GLY A 66 9.03 -0.22 24.52
N PHE A 67 9.36 -0.82 23.37
CA PHE A 67 10.39 -1.86 23.34
C PHE A 67 11.03 -2.00 21.96
N PRO A 68 11.97 -1.12 21.60
CA PRO A 68 12.69 -1.24 20.35
C PRO A 68 13.58 -2.50 20.37
N THR A 69 13.54 -3.25 19.27
CA THR A 69 14.31 -4.48 19.09
C THR A 69 15.23 -4.41 17.89
N GLN A 70 16.35 -5.13 17.96
CA GLN A 70 17.25 -5.40 16.85
C GLN A 70 17.27 -6.90 16.59
N PHE A 71 16.77 -7.30 15.42
CA PHE A 71 16.73 -8.70 14.98
C PHE A 71 17.87 -8.99 14.02
N LYS A 72 18.36 -10.23 14.03
CA LYS A 72 19.39 -10.71 13.12
C LYS A 72 19.18 -12.17 12.76
N VAL A 73 19.24 -12.47 11.46
CA VAL A 73 19.39 -13.84 10.95
C VAL A 73 20.87 -14.24 11.03
N ASN A 74 21.18 -15.25 11.85
CA ASN A 74 22.55 -15.74 12.03
C ASN A 74 22.91 -16.82 11.00
N SER A 75 21.97 -17.74 10.78
CA SER A 75 21.99 -18.76 9.74
C SER A 75 20.56 -19.22 9.49
N PRO A 76 20.29 -20.06 8.46
CA PRO A 76 18.93 -20.51 8.22
C PRO A 76 18.31 -21.15 9.47
N TYR A 77 17.11 -20.70 9.83
CA TYR A 77 16.39 -21.05 11.04
C TYR A 77 17.15 -20.86 12.35
N ASN A 78 18.09 -19.91 12.40
CA ASN A 78 18.80 -19.51 13.62
C ASN A 78 18.90 -17.99 13.69
N TYR A 79 18.32 -17.40 14.74
CA TYR A 79 18.12 -15.97 14.84
C TYR A 79 18.46 -15.45 16.24
N SER A 80 18.87 -14.19 16.30
CA SER A 80 19.07 -13.47 17.56
C SER A 80 18.29 -12.17 17.57
N LEU A 81 17.82 -11.79 18.76
CA LEU A 81 17.12 -10.55 19.03
C LEU A 81 17.74 -9.90 20.27
N VAL A 82 17.90 -8.59 20.26
CA VAL A 82 18.17 -7.80 21.47
C VAL A 82 17.22 -6.61 21.54
N GLY A 83 16.81 -6.23 22.75
CA GLY A 83 16.00 -5.04 22.97
C GLY A 83 16.22 -4.48 24.37
N GLN A 84 15.91 -3.20 24.55
CA GLN A 84 16.10 -2.49 25.80
C GLN A 84 14.82 -1.73 26.17
N ASN A 85 14.38 -1.89 27.42
CA ASN A 85 13.35 -1.05 28.01
C ASN A 85 14.01 -0.11 29.03
N LYS A 86 14.06 1.19 28.70
CA LYS A 86 14.74 2.18 29.54
C LYS A 86 13.92 2.52 30.79
N ASP A 87 12.60 2.64 30.66
CA ASP A 87 11.74 3.07 31.77
C ASP A 87 11.61 1.99 32.85
N LEU A 88 11.57 0.74 32.42
CA LEU A 88 11.54 -0.44 33.28
C LEU A 88 12.94 -1.00 33.59
N ASP A 89 13.97 -0.38 33.03
CA ASP A 89 15.38 -0.60 33.31
C ASP A 89 15.84 -2.06 33.20
N PHE A 90 15.53 -2.69 32.05
CA PHE A 90 16.00 -4.03 31.72
C PHE A 90 16.43 -4.13 30.25
N ASP A 91 17.29 -5.12 29.97
CA ASP A 91 17.58 -5.58 28.62
C ASP A 91 16.97 -6.97 28.41
N LEU A 92 16.57 -7.29 27.18
CA LEU A 92 16.13 -8.63 26.78
C LEU A 92 16.99 -9.08 25.60
N ALA A 93 17.60 -10.25 25.73
CA ALA A 93 18.21 -10.95 24.61
C ALA A 93 17.41 -12.22 24.32
N ALA A 94 17.22 -12.57 23.05
CA ALA A 94 16.62 -13.83 22.65
C ALA A 94 17.48 -14.53 21.60
N GLN A 95 17.57 -15.85 21.70
CA GLN A 95 18.07 -16.73 20.64
C GLN A 95 16.93 -17.63 20.22
N SER A 96 16.70 -17.78 18.93
CA SER A 96 15.65 -18.65 18.41
C SER A 96 16.12 -19.54 17.30
N GLN A 97 15.58 -20.76 17.26
CA GLN A 97 15.99 -21.77 16.31
C GLN A 97 14.89 -22.78 15.99
N LYS A 98 14.92 -23.34 14.78
CA LYS A 98 14.16 -24.54 14.41
C LYS A 98 14.85 -25.77 15.00
N ALA A 99 14.16 -26.41 15.95
CA ALA A 99 14.66 -27.62 16.60
C ALA A 99 14.44 -28.86 15.71
N ASP A 100 13.30 -28.91 15.02
CA ASP A 100 12.91 -29.94 14.07
C ASP A 100 11.85 -29.39 13.08
N GLU A 101 11.31 -30.22 12.19
CA GLU A 101 10.31 -29.82 11.19
C GLU A 101 8.99 -29.26 11.74
N LYS A 102 8.73 -29.46 13.04
CA LYS A 102 7.47 -29.09 13.69
C LYS A 102 7.66 -28.19 14.92
N THR A 103 8.90 -27.85 15.28
CA THR A 103 9.20 -27.12 16.50
C THR A 103 10.17 -25.95 16.29
N LEU A 104 9.73 -24.74 16.67
CA LEU A 104 10.58 -23.56 16.88
C LEU A 104 10.77 -23.34 18.39
N SER A 105 11.94 -22.84 18.78
CA SER A 105 12.24 -22.53 20.17
C SER A 105 12.90 -21.17 20.31
N TRP A 106 12.65 -20.50 21.44
CA TRP A 106 13.27 -19.26 21.86
C TRP A 106 13.87 -19.44 23.25
N THR A 107 15.04 -18.89 23.48
CA THR A 107 15.64 -18.72 24.80
C THR A 107 15.78 -17.24 25.05
N PHE A 108 14.94 -16.71 25.95
CA PHE A 108 14.92 -15.33 26.39
C PHE A 108 15.74 -15.17 27.66
N ALA A 109 16.59 -14.14 27.71
CA ALA A 109 17.31 -13.69 28.89
C ALA A 109 16.91 -12.24 29.16
N LEU A 110 16.11 -12.01 30.20
CA LEU A 110 15.71 -10.69 30.69
C LEU A 110 16.66 -10.31 31.82
N ASP A 111 17.41 -9.23 31.67
CA ASP A 111 18.36 -8.74 32.65
C ASP A 111 17.93 -7.38 33.19
N ALA A 112 17.36 -7.37 34.38
CA ALA A 112 16.90 -6.15 35.03
C ALA A 112 18.02 -5.54 35.89
N ARG A 113 18.30 -4.25 35.70
CA ARG A 113 19.34 -3.55 36.44
C ARG A 113 18.87 -3.01 37.79
N SER A 114 17.58 -2.65 37.88
CA SER A 114 16.99 -2.09 39.09
C SER A 114 15.63 -2.70 39.42
N THR A 115 15.20 -2.52 40.66
CA THR A 115 13.87 -2.92 41.10
C THR A 115 12.85 -1.92 40.55
N LYS A 116 11.79 -2.43 39.92
CA LYS A 116 10.60 -1.65 39.58
C LYS A 116 9.41 -2.25 40.31
N THR A 117 8.63 -1.42 41.00
CA THR A 117 7.42 -1.83 41.71
C THR A 117 6.19 -1.23 41.03
N ASN A 118 5.02 -1.79 41.31
CA ASN A 118 3.73 -1.36 40.75
C ASN A 118 3.67 -1.42 39.22
N VAL A 119 4.42 -2.31 38.58
CA VAL A 119 4.32 -2.53 37.13
C VAL A 119 3.08 -3.38 36.81
N MET A 120 2.32 -3.01 35.77
CA MET A 120 1.12 -3.77 35.41
C MET A 120 1.46 -5.14 34.80
N GLY A 121 2.63 -5.24 34.16
CA GLY A 121 3.20 -6.48 33.63
C GLY A 121 3.85 -6.25 32.27
N GLY A 122 4.33 -7.33 31.66
CA GLY A 122 4.83 -7.25 30.29
C GLY A 122 5.52 -8.50 29.80
N GLY A 123 5.53 -8.67 28.49
CA GLY A 123 6.02 -9.86 27.80
C GLY A 123 5.53 -9.88 26.36
N ILE A 124 4.94 -10.99 25.93
CA ILE A 124 4.48 -11.19 24.56
C ILE A 124 2.95 -11.10 24.52
N VAL A 125 2.44 -10.36 23.54
CA VAL A 125 1.03 -10.32 23.17
C VAL A 125 0.86 -11.04 21.83
N PHE A 126 -0.06 -12.00 21.78
CA PHE A 126 -0.44 -12.74 20.58
C PHE A 126 -1.82 -12.27 20.13
N LYS A 127 -1.94 -11.77 18.91
CA LYS A 127 -3.18 -11.33 18.30
C LYS A 127 -3.58 -12.29 17.21
N PHE A 128 -4.75 -12.88 17.33
CA PHE A 128 -5.33 -13.85 16.42
C PHE A 128 -6.38 -13.18 15.55
N ASP A 129 -6.47 -13.56 14.29
CA ASP A 129 -7.51 -13.06 13.40
C ASP A 129 -8.90 -13.56 13.88
N PRO A 130 -9.84 -12.65 14.25
CA PRO A 130 -11.18 -13.03 14.69
C PRO A 130 -11.98 -13.84 13.67
N GLU A 131 -11.79 -13.60 12.37
CA GLU A 131 -12.49 -14.34 11.32
C GLU A 131 -12.00 -15.79 11.29
N VAL A 132 -10.69 -16.00 11.41
CA VAL A 132 -10.08 -17.33 11.49
C VAL A 132 -10.49 -18.06 12.78
N ILE A 133 -10.64 -17.33 13.90
CA ILE A 133 -11.20 -17.87 15.15
C ILE A 133 -12.64 -18.36 14.93
N SER A 134 -13.48 -17.54 14.29
CA SER A 134 -14.90 -17.88 14.05
C SER A 134 -15.08 -19.03 13.07
N GLY A 135 -14.08 -19.27 12.22
CA GLY A 135 -14.05 -20.32 11.20
C GLY A 135 -13.18 -21.52 11.59
N GLU A 136 -12.06 -21.69 10.89
CA GLU A 136 -11.33 -22.97 10.79
C GLU A 136 -10.56 -23.39 12.05
N MET A 137 -10.13 -22.43 12.87
CA MET A 137 -9.21 -22.71 14.00
C MET A 137 -9.92 -22.72 15.36
N GLY A 138 -11.14 -22.19 15.45
CA GLY A 138 -11.85 -22.06 16.72
C GLY A 138 -11.19 -21.07 17.68
N GLN A 139 -11.65 -21.04 18.94
CA GLN A 139 -11.05 -20.17 19.96
C GLN A 139 -9.70 -20.73 20.47
N PRO A 140 -8.67 -19.88 20.66
CA PRO A 140 -7.48 -20.26 21.40
C PRO A 140 -7.82 -20.68 22.84
N THR A 141 -6.95 -21.48 23.44
CA THR A 141 -7.10 -22.02 24.80
C THR A 141 -5.82 -21.81 25.59
N LEU A 142 -5.94 -21.51 26.88
CA LEU A 142 -4.78 -21.33 27.76
C LEU A 142 -4.32 -22.68 28.30
N LEU A 143 -3.01 -22.87 28.39
CA LEU A 143 -2.42 -24.03 29.06
C LEU A 143 -2.45 -23.80 30.58
N PRO A 144 -2.56 -24.87 31.39
CA PRO A 144 -2.51 -24.78 32.85
C PRO A 144 -1.24 -24.09 33.37
N ASP A 145 -1.32 -23.56 34.58
CA ASP A 145 -0.19 -23.02 35.34
C ASP A 145 0.61 -21.91 34.63
N ASN A 146 -0.06 -21.05 33.85
CA ASN A 146 0.59 -19.97 33.09
C ASN A 146 1.71 -20.46 32.15
N ARG A 147 1.58 -21.67 31.61
CA ARG A 147 2.60 -22.27 30.74
C ARG A 147 2.43 -21.95 29.26
N GLY A 148 1.43 -21.18 28.86
CA GLY A 148 1.26 -20.73 27.49
C GLY A 148 -0.15 -20.97 26.96
N TRP A 149 -0.29 -21.25 25.67
CA TRP A 149 -1.57 -21.36 24.99
C TRP A 149 -1.51 -22.35 23.81
N SER A 150 -2.68 -22.76 23.34
CA SER A 150 -2.83 -23.56 22.12
C SER A 150 -4.02 -23.11 21.28
N TRP A 151 -3.90 -23.23 19.96
CA TRP A 151 -4.92 -22.84 18.99
C TRP A 151 -5.11 -23.92 17.94
N GLY A 152 -6.35 -24.15 17.50
CA GLY A 152 -6.74 -25.29 16.69
C GLY A 152 -7.18 -26.51 17.51
N ASN A 153 -7.35 -27.66 16.85
CA ASN A 153 -7.90 -28.88 17.46
C ASN A 153 -6.84 -29.98 17.63
N ALA A 154 -7.01 -30.84 18.65
CA ALA A 154 -6.02 -31.86 18.99
C ALA A 154 -5.90 -32.98 17.94
N GLN A 155 -6.94 -33.20 17.12
CA GLN A 155 -6.98 -34.24 16.09
C GLN A 155 -6.56 -33.76 14.69
N GLY A 156 -6.12 -32.50 14.53
CA GLY A 156 -5.87 -31.89 13.22
C GLY A 156 -4.84 -30.75 13.27
N ARG A 157 -5.23 -29.57 12.75
CA ARG A 157 -4.36 -28.38 12.73
C ARG A 157 -4.26 -27.83 14.14
N ARG A 158 -3.04 -27.77 14.69
CA ARG A 158 -2.77 -27.24 16.03
C ARG A 158 -1.47 -26.46 16.06
N ILE A 159 -1.48 -25.36 16.80
CA ILE A 159 -0.31 -24.56 17.16
C ILE A 159 -0.31 -24.43 18.67
N GLU A 160 0.82 -24.72 19.31
CA GLU A 160 0.95 -24.63 20.76
C GLU A 160 2.23 -23.90 21.12
N MET A 161 2.11 -22.86 21.95
CA MET A 161 3.22 -22.10 22.50
C MET A 161 3.35 -22.40 23.98
N ARG A 162 4.50 -22.95 24.38
CA ARG A 162 4.80 -23.35 25.76
C ARG A 162 5.98 -22.57 26.33
N PHE A 163 5.90 -22.19 27.60
CA PHE A 163 6.93 -21.46 28.33
C PHE A 163 7.45 -22.24 29.54
N GLU A 164 8.78 -22.17 29.74
CA GLU A 164 9.51 -22.81 30.84
C GLU A 164 10.59 -21.86 31.39
N PRO A 165 10.57 -21.49 32.69
CA PRO A 165 9.55 -21.82 33.69
C PRO A 165 8.18 -21.19 33.35
N ALA A 166 7.17 -21.50 34.16
CA ALA A 166 5.86 -20.85 34.05
C ALA A 166 6.01 -19.32 34.11
N LEU A 167 5.22 -18.62 33.28
CA LEU A 167 5.22 -17.17 33.24
C LEU A 167 4.49 -16.57 34.44
N ALA A 168 4.73 -15.29 34.71
CA ALA A 168 4.05 -14.59 35.80
C ALA A 168 2.53 -14.53 35.59
N SER A 169 2.08 -14.43 34.33
CA SER A 169 0.66 -14.45 33.97
C SER A 169 0.49 -14.85 32.51
N VAL A 170 -0.48 -15.72 32.20
CA VAL A 170 -0.97 -15.93 30.83
C VAL A 170 -2.50 -15.86 30.84
N TYR A 171 -3.07 -14.94 30.09
CA TYR A 171 -4.52 -14.68 30.11
C TYR A 171 -5.01 -14.08 28.78
N PHE A 172 -6.31 -14.20 28.51
CA PHE A 172 -6.95 -13.44 27.43
C PHE A 172 -7.12 -11.99 27.81
N GLU A 173 -7.08 -11.09 26.84
CA GLU A 173 -7.48 -9.71 27.08
C GLU A 173 -8.94 -9.68 27.60
N PRO A 174 -9.25 -8.90 28.65
CA PRO A 174 -10.62 -8.83 29.16
C PRO A 174 -11.60 -8.36 28.07
N GLY A 175 -12.56 -9.22 27.75
CA GLY A 175 -13.56 -8.96 26.71
C GLY A 175 -13.12 -9.32 25.29
N ASP A 176 -11.85 -9.67 25.08
CA ASP A 176 -11.32 -10.02 23.76
C ASP A 176 -10.49 -11.32 23.80
N LYS A 177 -11.10 -12.39 23.29
CA LYS A 177 -10.45 -13.71 23.18
C LYS A 177 -9.53 -13.83 21.97
N SER A 178 -9.48 -12.83 21.09
CA SER A 178 -8.53 -12.77 19.98
C SER A 178 -7.16 -12.26 20.42
N GLU A 179 -6.98 -11.87 21.69
CA GLU A 179 -5.71 -11.45 22.22
C GLU A 179 -5.29 -12.28 23.45
N VAL A 180 -4.10 -12.89 23.40
CA VAL A 180 -3.49 -13.58 24.55
C VAL A 180 -2.28 -12.78 25.03
N ARG A 181 -2.27 -12.45 26.32
CA ARG A 181 -1.16 -11.79 27.01
C ARG A 181 -0.34 -12.80 27.80
N ALA A 182 0.95 -12.92 27.51
CA ALA A 182 1.89 -13.83 28.14
C ALA A 182 3.05 -13.03 28.78
N PHE A 183 2.97 -12.79 30.09
CA PHE A 183 3.83 -11.85 30.81
C PHE A 183 5.00 -12.51 31.52
N PHE A 184 6.22 -12.06 31.25
CA PHE A 184 7.44 -12.47 31.97
C PHE A 184 7.40 -12.01 33.44
N TYR A 185 6.80 -10.85 33.72
CA TYR A 185 6.65 -10.30 35.07
C TYR A 185 5.28 -9.66 35.28
N LYS A 186 4.89 -9.49 36.55
CA LYS A 186 3.67 -8.77 36.97
C LYS A 186 3.88 -8.22 38.37
N GLY A 187 3.43 -6.98 38.62
CA GLY A 187 3.53 -6.31 39.93
C GLY A 187 4.90 -5.73 40.25
N ALA A 188 5.98 -6.51 40.08
CA ALA A 188 7.35 -6.02 40.26
C ALA A 188 8.36 -6.70 39.31
N ILE A 189 9.42 -5.96 38.97
CA ILE A 189 10.63 -6.46 38.31
C ILE A 189 11.75 -6.43 39.36
N LYS A 190 12.47 -7.54 39.53
CA LYS A 190 13.60 -7.64 40.47
C LYS A 190 14.91 -7.61 39.70
N PRO A 191 15.97 -6.98 40.25
CA PRO A 191 17.28 -6.99 39.63
C PRO A 191 17.81 -8.40 39.40
N GLY A 192 18.58 -8.55 38.33
CA GLY A 192 19.24 -9.78 37.93
C GLY A 192 18.61 -10.43 36.69
N GLN A 193 19.27 -11.49 36.24
CA GLN A 193 18.93 -12.18 35.01
C GLN A 193 17.90 -13.28 35.24
N GLN A 194 16.86 -13.29 34.41
CA GLN A 194 15.83 -14.30 34.34
C GLN A 194 15.84 -14.96 32.96
N HIS A 195 15.74 -16.28 32.93
CA HIS A 195 15.75 -17.06 31.70
C HIS A 195 14.38 -17.70 31.47
N PHE A 196 13.85 -17.54 30.26
CA PHE A 196 12.62 -18.19 29.82
C PHE A 196 12.89 -18.92 28.50
N LYS A 197 12.55 -20.20 28.45
CA LYS A 197 12.47 -20.93 27.20
C LYS A 197 11.03 -20.89 26.71
N ALA A 198 10.82 -20.50 25.46
CA ALA A 198 9.55 -20.72 24.77
C ALA A 198 9.72 -21.77 23.67
N THR A 199 8.70 -22.59 23.46
CA THR A 199 8.68 -23.62 22.42
C THR A 199 7.34 -23.57 21.72
N LEU A 200 7.37 -23.35 20.41
CA LEU A 200 6.20 -23.39 19.55
C LEU A 200 6.23 -24.70 18.76
N SER A 201 5.18 -25.50 18.90
CA SER A 201 4.98 -26.73 18.16
C SER A 201 3.79 -26.62 17.23
N VAL A 202 3.91 -27.19 16.03
CA VAL A 202 2.85 -27.21 15.02
C VAL A 202 2.47 -28.64 14.62
N SER A 203 1.21 -28.87 14.24
CA SER A 203 0.72 -30.16 13.72
C SER A 203 -0.24 -29.99 12.55
N GLY A 204 -0.61 -31.11 11.92
CA GLY A 204 -1.44 -31.11 10.73
C GLY A 204 -0.68 -30.57 9.52
N ASP A 205 -1.35 -29.76 8.72
CA ASP A 205 -0.84 -29.11 7.51
C ASP A 205 -0.04 -27.83 7.79
N VAL A 206 0.09 -27.37 9.04
CA VAL A 206 0.97 -26.23 9.36
C VAL A 206 2.44 -26.60 9.15
N VAL A 207 3.18 -25.71 8.50
CA VAL A 207 4.62 -25.85 8.23
C VAL A 207 5.43 -24.72 8.86
N LEU A 208 6.69 -24.99 9.17
CA LEU A 208 7.64 -23.98 9.62
C LEU A 208 8.36 -23.34 8.43
N GLY A 209 8.17 -22.04 8.28
CA GLY A 209 8.67 -21.24 7.18
C GLY A 209 9.93 -20.43 7.49
N PRO A 210 10.79 -20.17 6.48
CA PRO A 210 11.86 -19.19 6.60
C PRO A 210 11.33 -17.77 6.87
N THR A 211 12.21 -16.93 7.42
CA THR A 211 12.08 -15.46 7.46
C THR A 211 12.20 -14.83 6.06
N SER A 212 11.84 -13.55 5.93
CA SER A 212 11.96 -12.84 4.64
C SER A 212 13.41 -12.79 4.14
N THR A 213 14.36 -12.47 5.00
CA THR A 213 15.80 -12.42 4.73
C THR A 213 16.31 -13.77 4.21
N GLU A 214 15.85 -14.89 4.76
CA GLU A 214 16.20 -16.22 4.24
C GLU A 214 15.61 -16.46 2.85
N ARG A 215 14.33 -16.10 2.63
CA ARG A 215 13.64 -16.31 1.35
C ARG A 215 14.28 -15.54 0.20
N PHE A 216 14.56 -14.25 0.41
CA PHE A 216 15.19 -13.38 -0.58
C PHE A 216 16.71 -13.59 -0.64
N GLY A 217 17.28 -14.45 0.21
CA GLY A 217 18.70 -14.74 0.29
C GLY A 217 19.44 -13.84 1.28
N ALA A 218 20.26 -14.48 2.12
CA ALA A 218 21.08 -13.86 3.16
C ALA A 218 22.40 -13.25 2.63
N ALA A 219 22.45 -12.89 1.34
CA ALA A 219 23.60 -12.20 0.79
C ALA A 219 23.78 -10.86 1.51
N ASP A 220 25.02 -10.52 1.86
CA ASP A 220 25.34 -9.21 2.45
C ASP A 220 25.04 -8.13 1.40
N PRO A 221 24.04 -7.25 1.62
CA PRO A 221 23.71 -6.19 0.67
C PRO A 221 24.92 -5.30 0.37
N LYS A 222 25.87 -5.16 1.29
CA LYS A 222 27.09 -4.36 1.08
C LYS A 222 28.01 -4.93 0.00
N SER A 223 27.80 -6.18 -0.42
CA SER A 223 28.50 -6.80 -1.55
C SER A 223 27.91 -6.48 -2.92
N TRP A 224 26.69 -5.92 -2.97
CA TRP A 224 26.01 -5.57 -4.21
C TRP A 224 26.51 -4.23 -4.79
N PRO A 225 26.39 -4.04 -6.11
CA PRO A 225 26.61 -2.72 -6.72
C PRO A 225 25.68 -1.67 -6.11
N THR A 226 26.18 -0.45 -6.05
CA THR A 226 25.41 0.68 -5.54
C THR A 226 24.71 1.44 -6.65
N ASP A 227 23.53 1.99 -6.36
CA ASP A 227 22.82 2.93 -7.22
C ASP A 227 22.45 4.20 -6.45
N LYS A 228 22.75 5.35 -7.03
CA LYS A 228 22.31 6.66 -6.57
C LYS A 228 21.57 7.30 -7.73
N LEU A 229 20.27 7.06 -7.79
CA LEU A 229 19.43 7.70 -8.79
C LEU A 229 19.55 9.21 -8.68
N ASP A 230 19.98 9.83 -9.78
CA ASP A 230 20.00 11.27 -9.89
C ASP A 230 18.56 11.78 -10.06
N PHE A 231 17.99 12.33 -9.00
CA PHE A 231 16.62 12.86 -9.01
C PHE A 231 16.46 14.12 -9.88
N LYS A 232 17.55 14.66 -10.46
CA LYS A 232 17.51 15.78 -11.40
C LYS A 232 17.32 15.32 -12.85
N THR A 233 17.53 14.04 -13.14
CA THR A 233 17.39 13.46 -14.47
C THR A 233 16.44 12.25 -14.43
N SER A 234 15.88 11.89 -15.58
CA SER A 234 15.03 10.71 -15.69
C SER A 234 15.83 9.54 -16.27
N PRO A 235 15.77 8.32 -15.70
CA PRO A 235 16.45 7.14 -16.24
C PRO A 235 15.79 6.58 -17.50
N VAL A 236 14.61 7.07 -17.86
CA VAL A 236 13.87 6.76 -19.10
C VAL A 236 13.11 8.02 -19.52
N ASP A 237 12.89 8.22 -20.82
CA ASP A 237 12.11 9.35 -21.32
C ASP A 237 10.85 8.88 -22.07
N LEU A 238 9.73 8.91 -21.36
CA LEU A 238 8.38 8.63 -21.84
C LEU A 238 7.55 9.90 -22.01
N SER A 239 8.18 11.08 -22.05
CA SER A 239 7.46 12.36 -22.14
C SER A 239 6.63 12.51 -23.41
N PHE A 240 6.90 11.69 -24.44
CA PHE A 240 6.08 11.58 -25.65
C PHE A 240 4.62 11.18 -25.33
N LEU A 241 4.38 10.45 -24.24
CA LEU A 241 3.03 10.10 -23.79
C LEU A 241 2.20 11.34 -23.42
N ASN A 242 2.85 12.45 -23.04
CA ASN A 242 2.17 13.71 -22.72
C ASN A 242 2.15 14.70 -23.89
N ALA A 243 2.77 14.40 -25.04
CA ALA A 243 2.88 15.36 -26.15
C ALA A 243 1.49 15.85 -26.62
N ASN A 244 0.54 14.92 -26.71
CA ASN A 244 -0.85 15.21 -27.05
C ASN A 244 -1.64 15.87 -25.93
N GLU A 245 -1.05 16.10 -24.76
CA GLU A 245 -1.65 16.78 -23.62
C GLU A 245 -0.91 18.06 -23.25
N LYS A 246 0.25 18.40 -23.83
CA LYS A 246 0.97 19.65 -23.52
C LYS A 246 0.30 20.88 -24.20
N PRO A 247 -0.08 21.95 -23.46
CA PRO A 247 -0.23 22.02 -22.00
C PRO A 247 -1.51 21.34 -21.51
N ALA A 248 -1.49 20.78 -20.29
CA ALA A 248 -2.61 20.03 -19.72
C ALA A 248 -3.89 20.87 -19.71
N GLY A 249 -5.04 20.22 -19.91
CA GLY A 249 -6.34 20.88 -19.99
C GLY A 249 -6.69 21.43 -21.38
N LYS A 250 -5.81 21.30 -22.39
CA LYS A 250 -6.15 21.71 -23.77
C LYS A 250 -7.32 20.95 -24.39
N ARG A 251 -7.68 19.81 -23.81
CA ARG A 251 -8.84 18.99 -24.20
C ARG A 251 -10.10 19.31 -23.39
N GLY A 252 -10.08 20.41 -22.62
CA GLY A 252 -11.19 20.81 -21.75
C GLY A 252 -11.22 20.06 -20.43
N PHE A 253 -12.31 20.23 -19.69
CA PHE A 253 -12.51 19.60 -18.38
C PHE A 253 -12.74 18.09 -18.51
N VAL A 254 -12.13 17.34 -17.58
CA VAL A 254 -12.45 15.92 -17.36
C VAL A 254 -13.87 15.82 -16.81
N LYS A 255 -14.56 14.73 -17.13
CA LYS A 255 -15.90 14.40 -16.60
C LYS A 255 -16.02 12.91 -16.32
N ALA A 256 -16.84 12.56 -15.35
CA ALA A 256 -17.32 11.20 -15.15
C ALA A 256 -18.49 10.91 -16.09
N SER A 257 -18.50 9.74 -16.72
CA SER A 257 -19.58 9.29 -17.60
C SER A 257 -19.75 7.78 -17.49
N GLY A 258 -20.77 7.34 -16.74
CA GLY A 258 -20.89 5.93 -16.37
C GLY A 258 -19.65 5.50 -15.59
N GLU A 259 -19.00 4.44 -16.03
CA GLU A 259 -17.84 3.85 -15.35
C GLU A 259 -16.49 4.41 -15.82
N GLN A 260 -16.49 5.49 -16.60
CA GLN A 260 -15.27 6.02 -17.20
C GLN A 260 -15.08 7.51 -16.90
N LEU A 261 -13.81 7.90 -16.75
CA LEU A 261 -13.39 9.28 -16.91
C LEU A 261 -13.17 9.58 -18.40
N LEU A 262 -13.73 10.71 -18.85
CA LEU A 262 -13.60 11.18 -20.23
C LEU A 262 -13.06 12.62 -20.27
N PHE A 263 -12.31 12.96 -21.31
CA PHE A 263 -12.04 14.34 -21.68
C PHE A 263 -13.30 15.00 -22.29
N ALA A 264 -13.28 16.33 -22.49
CA ALA A 264 -14.44 17.05 -23.02
C ALA A 264 -14.82 16.61 -24.45
N ASP A 265 -13.87 16.06 -25.20
CA ASP A 265 -14.09 15.47 -26.54
C ASP A 265 -14.63 14.03 -26.53
N ASN A 266 -15.00 13.50 -25.36
CA ASN A 266 -15.53 12.15 -25.11
C ASN A 266 -14.55 11.00 -25.33
N THR A 267 -13.25 11.28 -25.46
CA THR A 267 -12.24 10.21 -25.41
C THR A 267 -11.92 9.82 -23.97
N PRO A 268 -11.45 8.59 -23.72
CA PRO A 268 -11.05 8.14 -22.39
C PRO A 268 -9.93 8.99 -21.77
N ALA A 269 -10.08 9.33 -20.49
CA ALA A 269 -9.08 9.99 -19.66
C ALA A 269 -8.49 8.98 -18.68
N ARG A 270 -7.32 8.40 -19.04
CA ARG A 270 -6.60 7.41 -18.23
C ARG A 270 -5.43 8.07 -17.51
N PHE A 271 -5.42 8.03 -16.19
CA PHE A 271 -4.40 8.69 -15.38
C PHE A 271 -3.49 7.69 -14.67
N TRP A 272 -2.19 7.80 -14.96
CA TRP A 272 -1.12 7.22 -14.17
C TRP A 272 -0.42 8.36 -13.43
N GLY A 273 -0.60 8.39 -12.11
CA GLY A 273 -0.20 9.50 -11.28
C GLY A 273 0.64 9.15 -10.07
N THR A 274 0.99 10.19 -9.33
CA THR A 274 1.71 10.11 -8.06
C THR A 274 1.35 11.30 -7.17
N ASN A 275 1.83 11.29 -5.93
CA ASN A 275 1.59 12.31 -4.94
C ASN A 275 2.86 13.15 -4.69
N ILE A 276 2.74 14.48 -4.73
CA ILE A 276 3.74 15.40 -4.17
C ILE A 276 3.13 16.00 -2.91
N THR A 277 3.78 15.82 -1.76
CA THR A 277 3.14 16.09 -0.48
C THR A 277 3.97 17.00 0.43
N SER A 278 3.30 17.58 1.42
CA SER A 278 3.95 18.10 2.64
C SER A 278 5.05 19.13 2.34
N TYR A 279 6.28 18.93 2.84
CA TYR A 279 7.39 19.88 2.66
C TYR A 279 7.84 19.98 1.20
N ALA A 280 7.63 18.94 0.38
CA ALA A 280 7.94 18.98 -1.04
C ALA A 280 7.16 20.09 -1.77
N LEU A 281 5.92 20.37 -1.34
CA LEU A 281 5.10 21.42 -1.95
C LEU A 281 5.69 22.81 -1.72
N PHE A 282 6.07 23.12 -0.48
CA PHE A 282 6.36 24.50 -0.09
C PHE A 282 7.84 24.84 -0.01
N ARG A 283 8.70 23.87 0.29
CA ARG A 283 10.15 24.10 0.49
C ARG A 283 11.01 23.72 -0.72
N THR A 284 10.42 23.15 -1.77
CA THR A 284 11.17 22.88 -3.01
C THR A 284 11.47 24.21 -3.75
N PRO A 285 12.72 24.46 -4.16
CA PRO A 285 13.10 25.62 -4.96
C PRO A 285 12.35 25.69 -6.31
N ASP A 286 12.08 26.90 -6.82
CA ASP A 286 11.24 27.09 -8.01
C ASP A 286 11.86 26.45 -9.28
N ASP A 287 13.18 26.50 -9.43
CA ASP A 287 13.91 25.84 -10.52
C ASP A 287 13.82 24.31 -10.42
N ALA A 288 13.91 23.77 -9.20
CA ALA A 288 13.70 22.36 -8.93
C ALA A 288 12.26 21.94 -9.25
N ILE A 289 11.23 22.71 -8.87
CA ILE A 289 9.82 22.44 -9.23
C ILE A 289 9.67 22.24 -10.75
N LYS A 290 10.23 23.16 -11.53
CA LYS A 290 10.21 23.08 -13.00
C LYS A 290 10.96 21.87 -13.55
N GLN A 291 12.11 21.53 -12.96
CA GLN A 291 12.87 20.34 -13.34
C GLN A 291 12.11 19.05 -13.00
N GLN A 292 11.45 19.00 -11.86
CA GLN A 292 10.68 17.84 -11.41
C GLN A 292 9.45 17.60 -12.27
N ALA A 293 8.74 18.64 -12.71
CA ALA A 293 7.65 18.49 -13.68
C ALA A 293 8.12 17.80 -14.99
N LYS A 294 9.30 18.17 -15.50
CA LYS A 294 9.91 17.50 -16.67
C LYS A 294 10.25 16.04 -16.38
N ARG A 295 10.87 15.77 -15.22
CA ARG A 295 11.22 14.42 -14.81
C ARG A 295 9.98 13.53 -14.66
N LEU A 296 8.92 14.03 -14.02
CA LEU A 296 7.65 13.31 -13.88
C LEU A 296 7.04 12.97 -15.24
N SER A 297 7.08 13.90 -16.20
CA SER A 297 6.64 13.63 -17.58
C SER A 297 7.50 12.55 -18.25
N ALA A 298 8.82 12.62 -18.09
CA ALA A 298 9.76 11.62 -18.61
C ALA A 298 9.60 10.24 -17.95
N LEU A 299 9.18 10.17 -16.68
CA LEU A 299 8.82 8.93 -15.99
C LEU A 299 7.46 8.37 -16.41
N GLY A 300 6.70 9.10 -17.23
CA GLY A 300 5.42 8.65 -17.80
C GLY A 300 4.19 9.07 -17.00
N PHE A 301 4.32 9.89 -15.96
CA PHE A 301 3.16 10.41 -15.22
C PHE A 301 2.38 11.45 -16.04
N ASN A 302 1.05 11.43 -15.90
CA ASN A 302 0.14 12.45 -16.44
C ASN A 302 -0.85 13.02 -15.42
N LEU A 303 -0.71 12.65 -14.15
CA LEU A 303 -1.46 13.23 -13.04
C LEU A 303 -0.56 13.37 -11.80
N VAL A 304 -0.71 14.48 -11.07
CA VAL A 304 -0.09 14.67 -9.76
C VAL A 304 -1.13 15.18 -8.77
N ARG A 305 -1.22 14.52 -7.61
CA ARG A 305 -2.02 14.99 -6.47
C ARG A 305 -1.16 15.86 -5.55
N LEU A 306 -1.65 17.05 -5.22
CA LEU A 306 -0.97 17.98 -4.30
C LEU A 306 -1.54 17.78 -2.89
N HIS A 307 -0.84 16.97 -2.09
CA HIS A 307 -1.37 16.38 -0.87
C HIS A 307 -0.71 16.91 0.42
N HIS A 308 -1.34 16.73 1.58
CA HIS A 308 -0.87 17.26 2.88
C HIS A 308 -0.49 18.75 2.86
N HIS A 309 -1.16 19.54 2.02
CA HIS A 309 -0.90 20.97 1.89
C HIS A 309 -1.49 21.77 3.06
N ASP A 310 -2.41 21.19 3.84
CA ASP A 310 -3.11 21.79 4.98
C ASP A 310 -2.79 21.13 6.34
N SER A 311 -1.94 20.08 6.36
CA SER A 311 -1.55 19.37 7.58
C SER A 311 -0.80 20.25 8.59
N PRO A 312 -1.03 20.10 9.91
CA PRO A 312 -0.47 20.95 10.96
C PRO A 312 1.01 20.66 11.26
N TRP A 313 1.50 19.47 10.88
CA TRP A 313 2.91 19.08 11.06
C TRP A 313 3.80 19.56 9.90
N VAL A 314 3.23 20.20 8.88
CA VAL A 314 3.95 20.79 7.75
C VAL A 314 4.10 22.29 8.00
N SER A 315 5.31 22.85 7.84
CA SER A 315 5.53 24.29 7.96
C SER A 315 6.51 24.81 6.89
N PRO A 316 6.19 25.88 6.14
CA PRO A 316 4.84 26.44 6.05
C PRO A 316 3.88 25.43 5.43
N ASN A 317 2.59 25.52 5.77
CA ASN A 317 1.49 24.87 5.05
C ASN A 317 0.68 25.93 4.27
N ILE A 318 -0.48 25.57 3.71
CA ILE A 318 -1.32 26.48 2.91
C ILE A 318 -1.82 27.71 3.70
N PHE A 319 -1.91 27.62 5.03
CA PHE A 319 -2.29 28.74 5.90
C PHE A 319 -1.09 29.61 6.26
N GLY A 320 0.14 29.07 6.25
CA GLY A 320 1.38 29.82 6.51
C GLY A 320 2.36 29.09 7.43
N ASP A 321 3.27 29.86 8.05
CA ASP A 321 4.24 29.34 9.03
C ASP A 321 3.55 28.96 10.35
N ALA A 322 3.72 27.71 10.77
CA ALA A 322 3.10 27.15 11.96
C ALA A 322 3.38 27.95 13.26
N GLU A 323 4.49 28.69 13.36
CA GLU A 323 4.80 29.50 14.55
C GLU A 323 4.02 30.83 14.58
N LEU A 324 3.62 31.31 13.40
CA LEU A 324 2.87 32.56 13.22
C LEU A 324 1.36 32.36 13.15
N LEU A 325 0.91 31.14 12.84
CA LEU A 325 -0.51 30.81 12.74
C LEU A 325 -1.25 31.04 14.06
N ARG A 326 -2.46 31.60 13.96
CA ARG A 326 -3.38 31.87 15.07
C ARG A 326 -4.80 31.38 14.81
N ASP A 327 -5.13 31.19 13.54
CA ASP A 327 -6.35 30.62 12.99
C ASP A 327 -6.03 30.02 11.61
N THR A 328 -6.99 29.31 11.02
CA THR A 328 -6.90 28.74 9.67
C THR A 328 -7.92 29.38 8.73
N GLN A 329 -8.33 30.62 8.98
CA GLN A 329 -9.39 31.30 8.21
C GLN A 329 -8.86 32.00 6.95
N ARG A 330 -7.55 32.11 6.78
CA ARG A 330 -6.91 32.81 5.66
C ARG A 330 -5.78 31.98 5.05
N LEU A 331 -5.69 32.00 3.73
CA LEU A 331 -4.61 31.35 2.99
C LEU A 331 -3.37 32.26 2.96
N SER A 332 -2.19 31.65 3.04
CA SER A 332 -0.91 32.35 2.91
C SER A 332 -0.61 32.67 1.44
N PRO A 333 -0.40 33.94 1.06
CA PRO A 333 -0.05 34.30 -0.33
C PRO A 333 1.26 33.64 -0.79
N GLU A 334 2.26 33.52 0.10
CA GLU A 334 3.54 32.87 -0.21
C GLU A 334 3.38 31.36 -0.42
N SER A 335 2.51 30.72 0.37
CA SER A 335 2.22 29.28 0.21
C SER A 335 1.43 29.03 -1.08
N LEU A 336 0.46 29.91 -1.40
CA LEU A 336 -0.29 29.84 -2.66
C LEU A 336 0.62 29.97 -3.88
N LYS A 337 1.61 30.88 -3.85
CA LYS A 337 2.59 31.02 -4.94
C LYS A 337 3.31 29.70 -5.26
N LYS A 338 3.58 28.86 -4.26
CA LYS A 338 4.19 27.54 -4.46
C LYS A 338 3.23 26.57 -5.15
N ILE A 339 1.98 26.51 -4.71
CA ILE A 339 0.93 25.71 -5.35
C ILE A 339 0.71 26.18 -6.79
N ASP A 340 0.62 27.49 -7.00
CA ASP A 340 0.48 28.12 -8.31
C ASP A 340 1.60 27.71 -9.28
N TRP A 341 2.83 27.71 -8.79
CA TRP A 341 4.01 27.34 -9.57
C TRP A 341 4.07 25.84 -9.90
N TRP A 342 3.70 24.96 -8.96
CA TRP A 342 3.53 23.53 -9.23
C TRP A 342 2.50 23.28 -10.33
N ILE A 343 1.29 23.86 -10.20
CA ILE A 343 0.23 23.72 -11.20
C ILE A 343 0.71 24.20 -12.57
N LYS A 344 1.37 25.37 -12.63
CA LYS A 344 1.92 25.90 -13.89
C LYS A 344 2.94 24.95 -14.52
N CYS A 345 3.91 24.46 -13.76
CA CYS A 345 4.98 23.63 -14.28
C CYS A 345 4.46 22.25 -14.74
N LEU A 346 3.56 21.64 -13.97
CA LEU A 346 2.93 20.37 -14.33
C LEU A 346 2.08 20.54 -15.60
N LYS A 347 1.29 21.62 -15.67
CA LYS A 347 0.48 21.97 -16.85
C LYS A 347 1.33 22.11 -18.11
N ASP A 348 2.46 22.82 -18.04
CA ASP A 348 3.37 22.99 -19.19
C ASP A 348 3.91 21.64 -19.71
N GLU A 349 4.05 20.66 -18.82
CA GLU A 349 4.53 19.31 -19.14
C GLU A 349 3.38 18.31 -19.41
N GLY A 350 2.15 18.79 -19.59
CA GLY A 350 0.99 17.98 -19.97
C GLY A 350 0.53 17.04 -18.86
N ILE A 351 0.85 17.38 -17.61
CA ILE A 351 0.47 16.66 -16.41
C ILE A 351 -0.70 17.39 -15.76
N TYR A 352 -1.79 16.68 -15.54
CA TYR A 352 -2.97 17.19 -14.84
C TYR A 352 -2.76 17.19 -13.32
N VAL A 353 -3.64 17.88 -12.58
CA VAL A 353 -3.52 18.05 -11.13
C VAL A 353 -4.78 17.58 -10.40
N TRP A 354 -4.61 16.90 -9.27
CA TRP A 354 -5.67 16.59 -8.31
C TRP A 354 -5.49 17.43 -7.04
N LEU A 355 -6.58 18.03 -6.55
CA LEU A 355 -6.56 18.93 -5.37
C LEU A 355 -7.46 18.41 -4.24
N ASP A 356 -7.03 18.56 -2.99
CA ASP A 356 -7.81 18.15 -1.82
C ASP A 356 -8.39 19.36 -1.08
N MET A 357 -9.63 19.28 -0.60
CA MET A 357 -10.25 20.34 0.18
C MET A 357 -10.05 20.16 1.70
N HIS A 358 -9.63 18.97 2.11
CA HIS A 358 -9.23 18.65 3.48
C HIS A 358 -8.35 17.40 3.50
N VAL A 359 -7.18 17.48 4.14
CA VAL A 359 -6.34 16.29 4.44
C VAL A 359 -6.28 16.06 5.95
N GLU A 360 -5.59 16.93 6.68
CA GLU A 360 -5.49 16.87 8.15
C GLU A 360 -5.54 18.26 8.78
N ARG A 361 -6.15 19.25 8.10
CA ARG A 361 -6.30 20.59 8.67
C ARG A 361 -6.84 20.50 10.10
N SER A 362 -6.03 20.94 11.04
CA SER A 362 -6.45 21.05 12.43
C SER A 362 -6.98 22.46 12.72
N LEU A 363 -8.13 22.53 13.37
CA LEU A 363 -8.81 23.75 13.78
C LEU A 363 -8.13 24.32 15.03
N MET A 364 -8.04 25.64 15.12
CA MET A 364 -7.52 26.37 16.27
C MET A 364 -8.67 27.03 17.04
N LYS A 365 -8.42 27.41 18.30
CA LYS A 365 -9.43 28.09 19.14
C LYS A 365 -10.05 29.32 18.47
N SER A 366 -9.24 30.07 17.74
CA SER A 366 -9.66 31.29 17.04
C SER A 366 -10.45 31.05 15.76
N ASP A 367 -10.63 29.78 15.32
CA ASP A 367 -11.51 29.43 14.20
C ASP A 367 -13.00 29.51 14.56
N ASN A 368 -13.33 29.78 15.83
CA ASN A 368 -14.68 30.01 16.36
C ASN A 368 -15.63 28.80 16.14
N ILE A 369 -15.11 27.61 16.42
CA ILE A 369 -15.83 26.35 16.23
C ILE A 369 -16.71 26.06 17.45
N TYR A 370 -17.97 25.72 17.20
CA TYR A 370 -18.90 25.27 18.22
C TYR A 370 -18.32 24.06 18.96
N ALA A 371 -18.34 24.10 20.29
CA ALA A 371 -17.86 23.02 21.14
C ALA A 371 -16.38 22.62 20.91
N PHE A 372 -15.53 23.54 20.46
CA PHE A 372 -14.09 23.32 20.30
C PHE A 372 -13.41 22.75 21.57
N ASP A 373 -13.85 23.17 22.76
CA ASP A 373 -13.22 22.78 24.02
C ASP A 373 -13.28 21.27 24.31
N GLU A 374 -14.28 20.54 23.81
CA GLU A 374 -14.40 19.08 24.01
C GLU A 374 -13.74 18.25 22.90
N MET A 375 -13.38 18.85 21.76
CA MET A 375 -12.69 18.13 20.69
C MET A 375 -11.27 17.71 21.15
N PRO A 376 -10.80 16.49 20.80
CA PRO A 376 -9.43 16.04 21.05
C PRO A 376 -8.40 17.00 20.46
N LYS A 377 -7.37 17.34 21.24
CA LYS A 377 -6.33 18.31 20.85
C LYS A 377 -4.97 17.64 20.79
N ASN A 378 -4.17 18.03 19.79
CA ASN A 378 -2.75 17.70 19.77
C ASN A 378 -1.97 18.55 20.79
N GLU A 379 -0.65 18.34 20.87
CA GLU A 379 0.25 19.05 21.79
C GLU A 379 0.24 20.57 21.62
N ARG A 380 -0.16 21.07 20.45
CA ARG A 380 -0.28 22.51 20.14
C ARG A 380 -1.66 23.09 20.50
N GLY A 381 -2.57 22.28 21.04
CA GLY A 381 -3.93 22.70 21.37
C GLY A 381 -4.87 22.80 20.16
N ASN A 382 -4.48 22.27 19.00
CA ASN A 382 -5.30 22.26 17.79
C ASN A 382 -6.12 20.98 17.72
N ALA A 383 -7.35 21.07 17.19
CA ALA A 383 -8.29 19.97 17.14
C ALA A 383 -8.47 19.42 15.71
N ASP A 384 -8.48 18.10 15.57
CA ASP A 384 -8.84 17.42 14.32
C ASP A 384 -10.36 17.54 14.08
N LEU A 385 -10.77 17.68 12.82
CA LEU A 385 -12.17 17.79 12.42
C LEU A 385 -12.78 16.47 11.91
N LYS A 386 -11.98 15.42 11.69
CA LYS A 386 -12.47 14.10 11.24
C LYS A 386 -13.53 13.55 12.19
N GLY A 387 -14.59 12.97 11.65
CA GLY A 387 -15.81 12.58 12.39
C GLY A 387 -16.71 13.75 12.81
N TYR A 388 -16.16 14.82 13.38
CA TYR A 388 -16.93 15.97 13.89
C TYR A 388 -17.61 16.79 12.79
N ALA A 389 -16.99 16.87 11.61
CA ALA A 389 -17.52 17.61 10.45
C ALA A 389 -18.93 17.18 10.02
N TYR A 390 -19.31 15.93 10.31
CA TYR A 390 -20.60 15.37 9.90
C TYR A 390 -21.79 15.91 10.71
N VAL A 391 -21.56 16.38 11.94
CA VAL A 391 -22.62 16.90 12.82
C VAL A 391 -22.43 18.38 13.19
N ASN A 392 -21.23 18.93 13.03
CA ASN A 392 -20.91 20.29 13.44
C ASN A 392 -20.97 21.28 12.27
N LEU A 393 -22.07 22.04 12.20
CA LEU A 393 -22.29 23.07 11.18
C LEU A 393 -21.17 24.13 11.12
N THR A 394 -20.55 24.49 12.24
CA THR A 394 -19.48 25.51 12.22
C THR A 394 -18.19 24.99 11.56
N ILE A 395 -17.91 23.68 11.66
CA ILE A 395 -16.84 23.01 10.94
C ILE A 395 -17.16 22.97 9.44
N GLN A 396 -18.38 22.55 9.07
CA GLN A 396 -18.82 22.53 7.68
C GLN A 396 -18.67 23.91 7.02
N GLN A 397 -19.07 24.97 7.72
CA GLN A 397 -18.87 26.34 7.23
C GLN A 397 -17.40 26.73 7.11
N ALA A 398 -16.52 26.29 8.02
CA ALA A 398 -15.08 26.53 7.91
C ALA A 398 -14.46 25.79 6.70
N MET A 399 -14.93 24.58 6.39
CA MET A 399 -14.53 23.83 5.20
C MET A 399 -15.02 24.51 3.92
N LYS A 400 -16.28 24.97 3.87
CA LYS A 400 -16.82 25.72 2.72
C LYS A 400 -16.07 27.02 2.44
N ARG A 401 -15.73 27.79 3.49
CA ARG A 401 -14.92 29.02 3.34
C ARG A 401 -13.53 28.73 2.80
N PHE A 402 -12.87 27.68 3.26
CA PHE A 402 -11.58 27.26 2.71
C PHE A 402 -11.70 26.83 1.25
N THR A 403 -12.67 25.97 0.95
CA THR A 403 -12.96 25.49 -0.42
C THR A 403 -13.17 26.65 -1.38
N GLU A 404 -13.97 27.64 -0.98
CA GLU A 404 -14.21 28.87 -1.76
C GLU A 404 -12.92 29.67 -1.95
N ALA A 405 -12.21 29.99 -0.87
CA ALA A 405 -10.97 30.76 -0.95
C ALA A 405 -9.91 30.07 -1.82
N TYR A 406 -9.79 28.75 -1.72
CA TYR A 406 -8.79 27.98 -2.44
C TYR A 406 -9.15 27.80 -3.91
N LEU A 407 -10.38 27.39 -4.23
CA LEU A 407 -10.78 27.10 -5.61
C LEU A 407 -11.06 28.35 -6.45
N THR A 408 -11.38 29.48 -5.82
CA THR A 408 -11.57 30.78 -6.53
C THR A 408 -10.28 31.59 -6.65
N HIS A 409 -9.19 31.16 -6.00
CA HIS A 409 -7.88 31.78 -6.15
C HIS A 409 -7.41 31.73 -7.61
N VAL A 410 -7.02 32.89 -8.16
CA VAL A 410 -6.50 33.01 -9.52
C VAL A 410 -5.01 32.80 -9.50
N ASN A 411 -4.57 31.73 -10.17
CA ASN A 411 -3.15 31.47 -10.37
C ASN A 411 -2.56 32.54 -11.30
N PRO A 412 -1.60 33.37 -10.83
CA PRO A 412 -1.05 34.46 -11.62
C PRO A 412 -0.21 33.98 -12.82
N TYR A 413 0.25 32.73 -12.82
CA TYR A 413 1.04 32.16 -13.92
C TYR A 413 0.17 31.55 -15.04
N THR A 414 -1.05 31.09 -14.74
CA THR A 414 -1.98 30.56 -15.74
C THR A 414 -3.09 31.55 -16.11
N GLY A 415 -3.35 32.54 -15.25
CA GLY A 415 -4.43 33.52 -15.40
C GLY A 415 -5.83 32.96 -15.10
N LEU A 416 -5.93 31.75 -14.55
CA LEU A 416 -7.18 31.05 -14.30
C LEU A 416 -7.35 30.82 -12.80
N ALA A 417 -8.59 30.88 -12.32
CA ALA A 417 -8.92 30.32 -11.02
C ALA A 417 -8.78 28.80 -11.05
N TYR A 418 -8.41 28.15 -9.95
CA TYR A 418 -8.25 26.68 -9.95
C TYR A 418 -9.51 25.94 -10.42
N LYS A 419 -10.71 26.41 -10.04
CA LYS A 419 -11.99 25.85 -10.52
C LYS A 419 -12.22 26.01 -12.04
N ASP A 420 -11.56 26.98 -12.67
CA ASP A 420 -11.69 27.33 -14.09
C ASP A 420 -10.51 26.80 -14.93
N ASP A 421 -9.49 26.19 -14.31
CA ASP A 421 -8.34 25.63 -15.01
C ASP A 421 -8.59 24.15 -15.38
N PRO A 422 -8.74 23.80 -16.67
CA PRO A 422 -8.95 22.41 -17.09
C PRO A 422 -7.74 21.50 -16.88
N ALA A 423 -6.58 22.04 -16.45
CA ALA A 423 -5.47 21.22 -15.97
C ALA A 423 -5.75 20.58 -14.60
N VAL A 424 -6.70 21.11 -13.82
CA VAL A 424 -7.24 20.38 -12.66
C VAL A 424 -8.14 19.26 -13.20
N ALA A 425 -7.79 18.02 -12.90
CA ALA A 425 -8.52 16.84 -13.38
C ALA A 425 -9.70 16.48 -12.47
N ALA A 426 -9.56 16.63 -11.16
CA ALA A 426 -10.57 16.31 -10.16
C ALA A 426 -10.21 16.93 -8.80
N VAL A 427 -11.18 16.92 -7.87
CA VAL A 427 -10.98 17.36 -6.48
C VAL A 427 -11.54 16.33 -5.49
N LEU A 428 -10.97 16.28 -4.29
CA LEU A 428 -11.43 15.45 -3.16
C LEU A 428 -11.98 16.32 -2.03
N ILE A 429 -13.12 15.97 -1.43
CA ILE A 429 -13.70 16.70 -0.29
C ILE A 429 -12.87 16.48 0.97
N THR A 430 -12.62 15.21 1.33
CA THR A 430 -11.86 14.83 2.52
C THR A 430 -10.98 13.61 2.28
N ASN A 431 -9.73 13.65 2.73
CA ASN A 431 -8.87 12.47 2.80
C ASN A 431 -9.24 11.58 3.99
N GLU A 432 -9.53 10.29 3.74
CA GLU A 432 -9.68 9.26 4.78
C GLU A 432 -10.50 9.73 5.99
N ASN A 433 -11.75 10.12 5.74
CA ASN A 433 -12.65 10.62 6.78
C ASN A 433 -14.06 10.11 6.51
N ASP A 434 -14.37 8.91 6.98
CA ASP A 434 -15.68 8.28 6.94
C ASP A 434 -16.25 8.16 8.36
N VAL A 435 -17.58 8.24 8.48
CA VAL A 435 -18.26 7.92 9.75
C VAL A 435 -18.81 6.49 9.77
N THR A 436 -18.82 5.84 8.62
CA THR A 436 -19.33 4.48 8.44
C THR A 436 -18.43 3.40 9.03
N HIS A 437 -17.11 3.62 9.15
CA HIS A 437 -16.15 2.64 9.67
C HIS A 437 -15.22 3.23 10.75
N HIS A 438 -14.58 4.38 10.50
CA HIS A 438 -13.48 4.86 11.34
C HIS A 438 -13.92 5.90 12.38
N PHE A 439 -14.60 6.97 11.98
CA PHE A 439 -14.77 8.15 12.85
C PHE A 439 -16.15 8.31 13.50
N GLY A 440 -17.12 7.43 13.19
CA GLY A 440 -18.43 7.44 13.86
C GLY A 440 -18.31 7.25 15.38
N ASN A 441 -17.33 6.45 15.81
CA ASN A 441 -17.06 6.17 17.22
C ASN A 441 -16.65 7.41 18.02
N SER A 442 -16.14 8.46 17.39
CA SER A 442 -15.71 9.69 18.05
C SER A 442 -16.89 10.52 18.60
N LEU A 443 -18.13 10.23 18.17
CA LEU A 443 -19.33 11.00 18.52
C LEU A 443 -20.17 10.32 19.62
N LEU A 444 -19.71 9.20 20.17
CA LEU A 444 -20.47 8.40 21.11
C LEU A 444 -20.53 9.02 22.51
N PRO A 445 -21.55 8.70 23.32
CA PRO A 445 -21.73 9.28 24.66
C PRO A 445 -20.57 9.02 25.63
N ASP A 446 -19.78 7.96 25.42
CA ASP A 446 -18.65 7.55 26.24
C ASP A 446 -17.31 8.21 25.85
N LYS A 447 -17.31 9.15 24.89
CA LYS A 447 -16.11 9.84 24.39
C LYS A 447 -15.88 11.23 24.99
N ASP A 448 -16.57 11.58 26.07
CA ASP A 448 -16.44 12.87 26.75
C ASP A 448 -16.69 14.11 25.85
N VAL A 449 -17.53 13.95 24.82
CA VAL A 449 -17.95 15.02 23.89
C VAL A 449 -19.45 15.30 23.97
N PRO A 450 -19.98 15.75 25.13
CA PRO A 450 -21.43 15.81 25.36
C PRO A 450 -22.18 16.72 24.39
N LYS A 451 -21.57 17.78 23.83
CA LYS A 451 -22.25 18.67 22.88
C LYS A 451 -22.33 18.04 21.49
N HIS A 452 -21.26 17.47 20.97
CA HIS A 452 -21.27 16.76 19.69
C HIS A 452 -22.07 15.47 19.75
N SER A 453 -21.94 14.71 20.84
CA SER A 453 -22.73 13.50 21.05
C SER A 453 -24.22 13.82 21.09
N LYS A 454 -24.64 14.93 21.71
CA LYS A 454 -26.05 15.36 21.65
C LYS A 454 -26.54 15.62 20.22
N LEU A 455 -25.72 16.22 19.35
CA LEU A 455 -26.07 16.43 17.94
C LEU A 455 -26.20 15.09 17.21
N TYR A 456 -25.20 14.22 17.35
CA TYR A 456 -25.19 12.88 16.75
C TYR A 456 -26.39 12.03 17.18
N MET A 457 -26.69 11.99 18.48
CA MET A 457 -27.81 11.22 19.03
C MET A 457 -29.16 11.75 18.53
N ALA A 458 -29.31 13.08 18.39
CA ALA A 458 -30.52 13.68 17.84
C ALA A 458 -30.73 13.31 16.36
N GLU A 459 -29.66 13.31 15.56
CA GLU A 459 -29.70 12.85 14.16
C GLU A 459 -30.05 11.36 14.06
N ALA A 460 -29.45 10.52 14.92
CA ALA A 460 -29.73 9.08 14.96
C ALA A 460 -31.17 8.78 15.38
N GLU A 461 -31.70 9.48 16.39
CA GLU A 461 -33.08 9.36 16.84
C GLU A 461 -34.07 9.80 15.76
N ALA A 462 -33.80 10.92 15.08
CA ALA A 462 -34.62 11.41 13.98
C ALA A 462 -34.67 10.40 12.82
N PHE A 463 -33.52 9.84 12.42
CA PHE A 463 -33.45 8.81 11.38
C PHE A 463 -34.21 7.54 11.78
N ALA A 464 -34.01 7.07 13.02
CA ALA A 464 -34.69 5.89 13.54
C ALA A 464 -36.22 6.06 13.53
N ASN A 465 -36.71 7.21 13.99
CA ASN A 465 -38.14 7.52 14.01
C ASN A 465 -38.73 7.62 12.60
N GLN A 466 -38.01 8.24 11.66
CA GLN A 466 -38.44 8.37 10.27
C GLN A 466 -38.61 7.01 9.58
N HIS A 467 -37.74 6.05 9.90
CA HIS A 467 -37.68 4.75 9.23
C HIS A 467 -38.20 3.58 10.07
N ASN A 468 -38.83 3.86 11.23
CA ASN A 468 -39.30 2.84 12.18
C ASN A 468 -38.22 1.83 12.59
N LEU A 469 -37.00 2.31 12.83
CA LEU A 469 -35.86 1.51 13.29
C LEU A 469 -35.68 1.61 14.81
N SER A 470 -34.92 0.68 15.39
CA SER A 470 -34.54 0.72 16.81
C SER A 470 -33.62 1.90 17.09
N SER A 471 -34.09 2.89 17.86
CA SER A 471 -33.24 4.00 18.30
C SER A 471 -32.03 3.50 19.09
N GLY A 472 -32.17 2.40 19.84
CA GLY A 472 -31.09 1.84 20.67
C GLY A 472 -29.93 1.21 19.88
N ASP A 473 -30.17 0.85 18.62
CA ASP A 473 -29.18 0.22 17.73
C ASP A 473 -28.66 1.21 16.68
N THR A 474 -29.45 2.22 16.33
CA THR A 474 -29.13 3.17 15.23
C THR A 474 -27.90 4.04 15.51
N TRP A 475 -27.62 4.41 16.76
CA TRP A 475 -26.47 5.27 17.08
C TRP A 475 -25.15 4.50 17.28
N ARG A 476 -25.19 3.17 17.35
CA ARG A 476 -24.00 2.35 17.67
C ARG A 476 -23.12 2.18 16.44
N SER A 477 -22.23 3.13 16.20
CA SER A 477 -21.46 3.24 14.96
C SER A 477 -20.63 1.99 14.59
N TRP A 478 -20.24 1.19 15.58
CA TRP A 478 -19.49 -0.05 15.40
C TRP A 478 -20.35 -1.26 15.01
N GLU A 479 -21.68 -1.17 15.12
CA GLU A 479 -22.58 -2.29 14.81
C GLU A 479 -23.05 -2.27 13.35
N HIS A 480 -23.41 -3.46 12.86
CA HIS A 480 -24.13 -3.63 11.60
C HIS A 480 -25.64 -3.43 11.79
N GLY A 481 -26.38 -3.26 10.70
CA GLY A 481 -27.84 -3.05 10.72
C GLY A 481 -28.23 -1.57 10.71
N PRO A 482 -29.17 -1.12 11.56
CA PRO A 482 -29.68 0.26 11.57
C PRO A 482 -28.59 1.33 11.61
N ALA A 483 -27.49 1.09 12.33
CA ALA A 483 -26.37 2.03 12.40
C ALA A 483 -25.72 2.29 11.04
N LYS A 484 -25.49 1.25 10.21
CA LYS A 484 -24.87 1.44 8.90
C LYS A 484 -25.79 2.17 7.93
N LEU A 485 -27.11 2.00 8.05
CA LEU A 485 -28.07 2.81 7.28
C LEU A 485 -27.96 4.30 7.68
N PHE A 486 -28.06 4.59 8.98
CA PHE A 486 -27.98 5.96 9.48
C PHE A 486 -26.66 6.67 9.13
N LEU A 487 -25.52 6.00 9.34
CA LEU A 487 -24.21 6.58 9.07
C LEU A 487 -24.01 6.91 7.59
N ASN A 488 -24.51 6.05 6.68
CA ASN A 488 -24.48 6.36 5.25
C ASN A 488 -25.35 7.58 4.92
N ASP A 489 -26.52 7.73 5.53
CA ASP A 489 -27.36 8.93 5.33
C ASP A 489 -26.68 10.19 5.85
N LEU A 490 -26.13 10.14 7.07
CA LEU A 490 -25.41 11.26 7.69
C LEU A 490 -24.22 11.70 6.85
N GLU A 491 -23.38 10.75 6.43
CA GLU A 491 -22.21 11.00 5.59
C GLU A 491 -22.61 11.56 4.22
N ARG A 492 -23.61 10.94 3.57
CA ARG A 492 -24.12 11.41 2.28
C ARG A 492 -24.67 12.83 2.34
N ARG A 493 -25.36 13.23 3.42
CA ARG A 493 -25.90 14.59 3.55
C ARG A 493 -24.79 15.64 3.58
N PHE A 494 -23.73 15.38 4.33
CA PHE A 494 -22.52 16.21 4.33
C PHE A 494 -21.88 16.27 2.93
N ASN A 495 -21.68 15.12 2.30
CA ASN A 495 -21.10 15.03 0.96
C ASN A 495 -21.90 15.83 -0.07
N ALA A 496 -23.22 15.65 -0.10
CA ALA A 496 -24.11 16.34 -1.04
C ALA A 496 -24.09 17.87 -0.86
N ASP A 497 -24.07 18.35 0.38
CA ASP A 497 -24.01 19.79 0.70
C ASP A 497 -22.66 20.43 0.29
N MET A 498 -21.55 19.72 0.50
CA MET A 498 -20.23 20.16 0.03
C MET A 498 -20.11 20.15 -1.50
N ILE A 499 -20.66 19.13 -2.17
CA ILE A 499 -20.75 19.05 -3.63
C ILE A 499 -21.59 20.21 -4.18
N GLU A 500 -22.77 20.45 -3.62
CA GLU A 500 -23.64 21.55 -4.04
C GLU A 500 -22.94 22.91 -3.91
N HIS A 501 -22.22 23.13 -2.80
CA HIS A 501 -21.42 24.34 -2.60
C HIS A 501 -20.37 24.52 -3.70
N MET A 502 -19.57 23.48 -4.00
CA MET A 502 -18.58 23.52 -5.07
C MET A 502 -19.21 23.73 -6.46
N ARG A 503 -20.35 23.11 -6.75
CA ARG A 503 -21.08 23.33 -8.01
C ARG A 503 -21.59 24.76 -8.12
N LYS A 504 -22.08 25.39 -7.03
CA LYS A 504 -22.45 26.81 -7.00
C LYS A 504 -21.27 27.75 -7.24
N LEU A 505 -20.07 27.40 -6.77
CA LEU A 505 -18.85 28.14 -7.08
C LEU A 505 -18.43 28.01 -8.56
N GLY A 506 -18.95 27.01 -9.27
CA GLY A 506 -18.67 26.75 -10.69
C GLY A 506 -17.61 25.69 -10.94
N VAL A 507 -17.33 24.81 -9.97
CA VAL A 507 -16.44 23.64 -10.18
C VAL A 507 -17.08 22.71 -11.23
N LYS A 508 -16.31 22.34 -12.25
CA LYS A 508 -16.78 21.52 -13.39
C LYS A 508 -16.21 20.11 -13.44
N VAL A 509 -15.09 19.89 -12.76
CA VAL A 509 -14.38 18.61 -12.72
C VAL A 509 -15.12 17.59 -11.83
N PRO A 510 -14.80 16.29 -11.93
CA PRO A 510 -15.30 15.28 -11.00
C PRO A 510 -14.91 15.61 -9.56
N ILE A 511 -15.82 15.34 -8.64
CA ILE A 511 -15.63 15.50 -7.20
C ILE A 511 -15.69 14.11 -6.57
N ALA A 512 -14.57 13.68 -5.99
CA ALA A 512 -14.53 12.55 -5.07
C ALA A 512 -14.95 13.03 -3.67
N THR A 513 -15.67 12.19 -2.93
CA THR A 513 -16.12 12.48 -1.57
C THR A 513 -14.97 12.32 -0.57
N THR A 514 -14.93 11.19 0.14
CA THR A 514 -13.74 10.63 0.74
C THR A 514 -13.31 9.36 0.00
N SER A 515 -12.26 8.70 0.49
CA SER A 515 -11.76 7.43 -0.02
C SER A 515 -12.25 6.26 0.84
N SER A 516 -12.42 5.08 0.24
CA SER A 516 -12.50 3.85 1.02
C SER A 516 -11.10 3.36 1.38
N TRP A 517 -10.86 3.05 2.65
CA TRP A 517 -9.50 2.82 3.15
C TRP A 517 -9.49 1.91 4.39
N GLY A 518 -8.31 1.56 4.89
CA GLY A 518 -8.18 0.98 6.24
C GLY A 518 -8.83 -0.40 6.48
N GLY A 519 -9.20 -1.14 5.44
CA GLY A 519 -9.94 -2.41 5.58
C GLY A 519 -11.46 -2.24 5.65
N GLU A 520 -11.98 -1.10 5.20
CA GLU A 520 -13.40 -0.81 5.11
C GLU A 520 -14.23 -1.88 4.38
N GLY A 521 -15.43 -2.13 4.90
CA GLY A 521 -16.39 -3.02 4.28
C GLY A 521 -17.24 -2.35 3.22
N LEU A 522 -17.91 -3.15 2.39
CA LEU A 522 -18.76 -2.67 1.30
C LEU A 522 -19.91 -1.78 1.79
N SER A 523 -20.30 -1.89 3.08
CA SER A 523 -21.31 -1.03 3.71
C SER A 523 -20.95 0.45 3.74
N SER A 524 -19.69 0.83 3.46
CA SER A 524 -19.24 2.23 3.38
C SER A 524 -19.42 2.85 1.99
N LEU A 525 -19.52 2.04 0.93
CA LEU A 525 -19.67 2.51 -0.45
C LEU A 525 -20.91 3.38 -0.73
N PRO A 526 -22.10 3.14 -0.13
CA PRO A 526 -23.30 3.89 -0.49
C PRO A 526 -23.13 5.41 -0.34
N ALA A 527 -22.53 5.90 0.75
CA ALA A 527 -22.29 7.33 0.95
C ALA A 527 -21.32 7.94 -0.08
N LEU A 528 -20.33 7.16 -0.54
CA LEU A 528 -19.35 7.59 -1.53
C LEU A 528 -19.98 7.76 -2.93
N THR A 529 -21.10 7.09 -3.22
CA THR A 529 -21.82 7.21 -4.50
C THR A 529 -22.42 8.61 -4.75
N ALA A 530 -22.44 9.46 -3.72
CA ALA A 530 -22.78 10.88 -3.86
C ALA A 530 -21.77 11.65 -4.72
N GLY A 531 -20.51 11.23 -4.73
CA GLY A 531 -19.45 11.78 -5.59
C GLY A 531 -19.60 11.37 -7.05
N ASP A 532 -18.86 12.03 -7.93
CA ASP A 532 -18.82 11.67 -9.36
C ASP A 532 -18.01 10.39 -9.61
N VAL A 533 -17.08 10.07 -8.70
CA VAL A 533 -16.20 8.89 -8.73
C VAL A 533 -16.16 8.22 -7.37
N ILE A 534 -15.82 6.93 -7.34
CA ILE A 534 -15.42 6.24 -6.10
C ILE A 534 -13.91 6.29 -6.00
N ASP A 535 -13.38 6.69 -4.84
CA ASP A 535 -11.95 6.72 -4.58
C ASP A 535 -11.56 5.69 -3.52
N VAL A 536 -10.39 5.07 -3.69
CA VAL A 536 -9.90 4.00 -2.80
C VAL A 536 -8.43 4.22 -2.45
N HIS A 537 -8.06 3.93 -1.21
CA HIS A 537 -6.68 3.80 -0.78
C HIS A 537 -6.37 2.35 -0.43
N SER A 538 -5.22 1.85 -0.88
CA SER A 538 -4.79 0.51 -0.47
C SER A 538 -3.28 0.36 -0.41
N TYR A 539 -2.81 -0.16 0.72
CA TYR A 539 -1.40 -0.45 0.95
C TYR A 539 -1.19 -1.96 1.13
N GLY A 540 -0.21 -2.50 0.41
CA GLY A 540 0.22 -3.89 0.52
C GLY A 540 1.45 -4.05 1.41
N GLY A 541 1.83 -5.30 1.67
CA GLY A 541 3.15 -5.67 2.22
C GLY A 541 3.92 -6.56 1.26
N SER A 542 4.94 -7.27 1.74
CA SER A 542 5.63 -8.27 0.93
C SER A 542 4.71 -9.41 0.48
N GLY A 543 5.06 -10.07 -0.60
CA GLY A 543 4.39 -11.29 -1.07
C GLY A 543 3.02 -11.05 -1.69
N GLN A 544 2.75 -9.87 -2.29
CA GLN A 544 1.44 -9.60 -2.91
C GLN A 544 1.08 -10.60 -4.02
N LEU A 545 2.07 -11.10 -4.76
CA LEU A 545 1.85 -12.10 -5.81
C LEU A 545 1.51 -13.49 -5.25
N GLU A 546 1.85 -13.76 -3.98
CA GLU A 546 1.67 -15.03 -3.30
C GLU A 546 0.35 -15.12 -2.51
N LYS A 547 -0.36 -13.99 -2.37
CA LYS A 547 -1.67 -13.96 -1.69
C LYS A 547 -2.65 -14.90 -2.41
N ASN A 548 -3.09 -15.95 -1.71
CA ASN A 548 -4.03 -16.94 -2.22
C ASN A 548 -5.45 -16.34 -2.23
N PRO A 549 -6.05 -16.05 -3.39
CA PRO A 549 -7.33 -15.35 -3.48
C PRO A 549 -8.51 -16.19 -2.94
N LEU A 550 -8.32 -17.51 -2.73
CA LEU A 550 -9.33 -18.34 -2.05
C LEU A 550 -9.43 -18.00 -0.55
N THR A 551 -8.36 -17.48 0.03
CA THR A 551 -8.11 -17.52 1.47
C THR A 551 -7.65 -16.18 2.06
N SER A 552 -7.11 -15.27 1.25
CA SER A 552 -6.51 -14.03 1.74
C SER A 552 -6.64 -12.91 0.71
N ALA A 553 -6.82 -11.68 1.22
CA ALA A 553 -6.82 -10.47 0.40
C ALA A 553 -5.40 -9.88 0.27
N GLY A 554 -5.11 -9.34 -0.92
CA GLY A 554 -4.00 -8.42 -1.18
C GLY A 554 -4.48 -7.02 -1.54
N VAL A 555 -3.53 -6.12 -1.79
CA VAL A 555 -3.77 -4.70 -2.12
C VAL A 555 -4.78 -4.51 -3.25
N ILE A 556 -4.69 -5.34 -4.29
CA ILE A 556 -5.57 -5.24 -5.47
C ILE A 556 -7.01 -5.64 -5.15
N ASN A 557 -7.23 -6.57 -4.23
CA ASN A 557 -8.59 -7.00 -3.89
C ASN A 557 -9.37 -5.90 -3.17
N TRP A 558 -8.69 -5.12 -2.32
CA TRP A 558 -9.29 -3.96 -1.67
C TRP A 558 -9.61 -2.85 -2.66
N ILE A 559 -8.75 -2.60 -3.66
CA ILE A 559 -9.05 -1.67 -4.74
C ILE A 559 -10.27 -2.14 -5.55
N ALA A 560 -10.28 -3.41 -5.98
CA ALA A 560 -11.37 -3.96 -6.78
C ALA A 560 -12.73 -3.93 -6.07
N ALA A 561 -12.73 -4.08 -4.74
CA ALA A 561 -13.95 -3.99 -3.93
C ALA A 561 -14.60 -2.59 -3.98
N GLY A 562 -13.88 -1.55 -4.38
CA GLY A 562 -14.44 -0.20 -4.56
C GLY A 562 -15.09 0.08 -5.91
N GLN A 563 -15.01 -0.84 -6.90
CA GLN A 563 -15.60 -0.62 -8.21
C GLN A 563 -17.13 -0.73 -8.15
N VAL A 564 -17.82 0.40 -8.05
CA VAL A 564 -19.30 0.45 -8.06
C VAL A 564 -19.82 0.52 -9.50
N THR A 565 -20.89 -0.23 -9.80
CA THR A 565 -21.56 -0.19 -11.11
C THR A 565 -21.95 1.24 -11.48
N GLY A 566 -21.64 1.67 -12.71
CA GLY A 566 -21.99 3.01 -13.21
C GLY A 566 -21.18 4.17 -12.63
N LYS A 567 -20.06 3.90 -11.94
CA LYS A 567 -19.14 4.93 -11.40
C LYS A 567 -17.70 4.67 -11.84
N PRO A 568 -16.92 5.70 -12.19
CA PRO A 568 -15.48 5.54 -12.41
C PRO A 568 -14.78 5.23 -11.08
N LEU A 569 -13.70 4.46 -11.14
CA LEU A 569 -12.86 4.16 -9.98
C LEU A 569 -11.55 4.92 -10.06
N THR A 570 -11.23 5.64 -8.98
CA THR A 570 -9.94 6.27 -8.75
C THR A 570 -9.25 5.65 -7.56
N VAL A 571 -7.92 5.67 -7.60
CA VAL A 571 -7.04 5.24 -6.52
C VAL A 571 -6.05 6.36 -6.28
N THR A 572 -6.37 7.29 -5.38
CA THR A 572 -5.47 8.40 -5.08
C THR A 572 -4.27 8.00 -4.22
N GLU A 573 -4.27 6.79 -3.64
CA GLU A 573 -3.15 6.22 -2.90
C GLU A 573 -3.00 4.70 -3.03
N TRP A 574 -1.85 4.27 -3.56
CA TRP A 574 -1.38 2.89 -3.42
C TRP A 574 0.13 2.82 -3.19
N ASN A 575 0.58 1.89 -2.35
CA ASN A 575 2.00 1.51 -2.20
C ASN A 575 2.18 0.18 -1.42
N ASN A 576 3.42 -0.23 -1.18
CA ASN A 576 3.78 -1.28 -0.23
C ASN A 576 4.46 -0.71 1.02
N GLU A 577 4.14 -1.28 2.18
CA GLU A 577 4.74 -1.01 3.47
C GLU A 577 4.93 -2.28 4.33
N PRO A 578 5.90 -2.30 5.27
CA PRO A 578 6.88 -1.26 5.60
C PRO A 578 8.04 -1.15 4.59
N PHE A 579 8.77 -0.02 4.65
CA PHE A 579 10.00 0.20 3.88
C PHE A 579 11.21 -0.47 4.56
N PRO A 580 12.18 -1.00 3.80
CA PRO A 580 12.10 -1.39 2.40
C PRO A 580 11.41 -2.76 2.25
N THR A 581 10.38 -2.84 1.41
CA THR A 581 9.76 -4.13 1.04
C THR A 581 10.60 -4.82 -0.04
N PRO A 582 11.09 -6.06 0.14
CA PRO A 582 12.04 -6.70 -0.79
C PRO A 582 11.58 -6.85 -2.25
N ASP A 583 10.30 -7.11 -2.47
CA ASP A 583 9.67 -7.42 -3.76
C ASP A 583 8.88 -6.23 -4.34
N ARG A 584 9.10 -5.01 -3.83
CA ARG A 584 8.34 -3.81 -4.26
C ARG A 584 8.46 -3.50 -5.75
N HIS A 585 9.53 -3.96 -6.40
CA HIS A 585 9.71 -3.84 -7.85
C HIS A 585 8.59 -4.54 -8.65
N SER A 586 7.89 -5.51 -8.06
CA SER A 586 6.79 -6.22 -8.71
C SER A 586 5.46 -5.45 -8.72
N LEU A 587 5.26 -4.57 -7.74
CA LEU A 587 3.96 -3.95 -7.47
C LEU A 587 3.45 -3.06 -8.62
N PRO A 588 4.27 -2.17 -9.24
CA PRO A 588 3.76 -1.30 -10.31
C PRO A 588 3.12 -2.04 -11.48
N LEU A 589 3.74 -3.15 -11.91
CA LEU A 589 3.23 -3.96 -13.02
C LEU A 589 1.96 -4.72 -12.64
N TYR A 590 1.88 -5.19 -11.39
CA TYR A 590 0.68 -5.88 -10.90
C TYR A 590 -0.52 -4.92 -10.84
N ILE A 591 -0.31 -3.69 -10.33
CA ILE A 591 -1.31 -2.62 -10.32
C ILE A 591 -1.70 -2.23 -11.75
N ALA A 592 -0.75 -1.87 -12.61
CA ALA A 592 -1.04 -1.38 -13.96
C ALA A 592 -1.72 -2.42 -14.87
N GLY A 593 -1.26 -3.68 -14.80
CA GLY A 593 -1.86 -4.79 -15.53
C GLY A 593 -3.29 -5.03 -15.09
N THR A 594 -3.52 -5.16 -13.78
CA THR A 594 -4.87 -5.39 -13.26
C THR A 594 -5.79 -4.21 -13.50
N ALA A 595 -5.35 -2.98 -13.25
CA ALA A 595 -6.13 -1.77 -13.49
C ALA A 595 -6.57 -1.65 -14.96
N SER A 596 -5.69 -2.02 -15.91
CA SER A 596 -6.05 -2.04 -17.32
C SER A 596 -7.10 -3.11 -17.64
N HIS A 597 -7.00 -4.29 -17.02
CA HIS A 597 -7.95 -5.37 -17.21
C HIS A 597 -9.33 -5.08 -16.57
N GLN A 598 -9.34 -4.40 -15.43
CA GLN A 598 -10.55 -4.01 -14.72
C GLN A 598 -11.20 -2.72 -15.27
N GLY A 599 -10.49 -1.96 -16.11
CA GLY A 599 -10.99 -0.70 -16.67
C GLY A 599 -10.92 0.49 -15.70
N TRP A 600 -10.06 0.47 -14.68
CA TRP A 600 -9.93 1.57 -13.71
C TRP A 600 -9.31 2.82 -14.34
N ASP A 601 -9.74 4.01 -13.91
CA ASP A 601 -9.50 5.27 -14.63
C ASP A 601 -8.30 6.09 -14.14
N SER A 602 -7.95 5.99 -12.86
CA SER A 602 -6.89 6.82 -12.27
C SER A 602 -6.18 6.12 -11.13
N LEU A 603 -4.85 5.95 -11.23
CA LEU A 603 -4.02 5.25 -10.25
C LEU A 603 -2.87 6.14 -9.81
N MET A 604 -2.75 6.42 -8.52
CA MET A 604 -1.73 7.32 -7.98
C MET A 604 -0.86 6.64 -6.93
N GLN A 605 0.43 6.53 -7.26
CA GLN A 605 1.42 6.00 -6.33
C GLN A 605 1.63 6.97 -5.15
N PHE A 606 1.59 6.48 -3.91
CA PHE A 606 1.83 7.29 -2.73
C PHE A 606 3.18 6.95 -2.07
N ALA A 607 4.21 7.80 -2.11
CA ALA A 607 4.28 9.09 -2.78
C ALA A 607 5.59 9.27 -3.56
N TYR A 608 5.63 10.29 -4.42
CA TYR A 608 6.84 10.72 -5.11
C TYR A 608 7.82 11.33 -4.12
N SER A 609 7.37 12.29 -3.29
CA SER A 609 8.17 12.89 -2.22
C SER A 609 7.31 13.59 -1.16
N GLN A 610 7.69 13.47 0.12
CA GLN A 610 7.25 14.35 1.21
C GLN A 610 8.32 15.38 1.61
N GLU A 611 9.60 15.11 1.30
CA GLU A 611 10.73 15.99 1.58
C GLU A 611 11.00 16.98 0.44
N PRO A 612 11.64 18.14 0.73
CA PRO A 612 11.96 19.13 -0.30
C PRO A 612 12.93 18.56 -1.35
N LEU A 613 12.62 18.76 -2.63
CA LEU A 613 13.46 18.28 -3.74
C LEU A 613 14.61 19.25 -4.04
N SER A 614 15.32 19.70 -3.00
CA SER A 614 16.49 20.60 -3.08
C SER A 614 17.83 19.85 -3.13
N GLY A 615 17.86 18.61 -2.62
CA GLY A 615 19.08 17.81 -2.45
C GLY A 615 19.81 18.02 -1.12
N GLU A 616 19.32 18.90 -0.24
CA GLU A 616 19.88 19.07 1.11
C GLU A 616 19.43 17.94 2.05
N TRP A 617 18.21 17.44 1.86
CA TRP A 617 17.61 16.35 2.61
C TRP A 617 17.27 15.24 1.60
N VAL A 618 17.98 14.12 1.69
CA VAL A 618 17.79 12.99 0.79
C VAL A 618 17.75 11.73 1.63
N THR A 619 16.55 11.21 1.86
CA THR A 619 16.32 9.99 2.64
C THR A 619 15.57 8.95 1.80
N ALA A 620 15.81 7.69 2.10
CA ALA A 620 15.10 6.55 1.54
C ALA A 620 13.92 6.22 2.46
N SER A 621 12.70 6.19 1.93
CA SER A 621 11.51 5.85 2.72
C SER A 621 10.36 5.38 1.83
N ASN A 622 9.28 4.87 2.43
CA ASN A 622 8.03 4.56 1.73
C ASN A 622 7.47 5.75 0.95
N TRP A 623 7.80 6.96 1.35
CA TRP A 623 7.19 8.18 0.85
C TRP A 623 8.07 8.91 -0.18
N HIS A 624 9.23 8.35 -0.55
CA HIS A 624 10.24 8.97 -1.41
C HIS A 624 10.53 8.12 -2.67
N ALA A 625 9.50 7.79 -3.46
CA ALA A 625 9.69 7.02 -4.70
C ALA A 625 10.64 7.70 -5.70
N TYR A 626 10.85 9.01 -5.61
CA TYR A 626 11.72 9.75 -6.51
C TYR A 626 13.17 9.22 -6.56
N ASN A 627 13.65 8.58 -5.49
CA ASN A 627 15.01 8.04 -5.36
C ASN A 627 15.09 6.51 -5.20
N ASP A 628 13.96 5.80 -5.21
CA ASP A 628 13.89 4.35 -4.98
C ASP A 628 14.19 3.55 -6.26
N PRO A 629 15.34 2.86 -6.38
CA PRO A 629 15.68 2.10 -7.57
C PRO A 629 14.87 0.82 -7.76
N ALA A 630 14.34 0.21 -6.69
CA ALA A 630 13.51 -0.99 -6.83
C ALA A 630 12.13 -0.63 -7.39
N LEU A 631 11.50 0.43 -6.87
CA LEU A 631 10.19 0.87 -7.36
C LEU A 631 10.30 1.50 -8.76
N LEU A 632 11.26 2.42 -8.98
CA LEU A 632 11.42 3.09 -10.27
C LEU A 632 11.84 2.16 -11.41
N ALA A 633 12.46 1.01 -11.13
CA ALA A 633 12.81 0.04 -12.16
C ALA A 633 11.61 -0.33 -13.06
N THR A 634 10.42 -0.47 -12.47
CA THR A 634 9.21 -0.91 -13.17
C THR A 634 8.09 0.14 -13.22
N LEU A 635 8.17 1.22 -12.44
CA LEU A 635 7.14 2.28 -12.42
C LEU A 635 6.91 2.96 -13.80
N PRO A 636 7.95 3.32 -14.58
CA PRO A 636 7.74 3.84 -15.94
C PRO A 636 7.21 2.79 -16.92
N ALA A 637 7.61 1.53 -16.74
CA ALA A 637 7.11 0.43 -17.56
C ALA A 637 5.60 0.20 -17.34
N ALA A 638 5.17 0.31 -16.08
CA ALA A 638 3.76 0.30 -15.69
C ALA A 638 2.99 1.49 -16.26
N ALA A 639 3.57 2.70 -16.24
CA ALA A 639 2.98 3.88 -16.87
C ALA A 639 2.76 3.66 -18.38
N LEU A 640 3.75 3.13 -19.08
CA LEU A 640 3.67 2.84 -20.51
C LEU A 640 2.61 1.79 -20.84
N LEU A 641 2.54 0.71 -20.06
CA LEU A 641 1.54 -0.36 -20.20
C LEU A 641 0.12 0.19 -20.04
N TYR A 642 -0.12 0.90 -18.94
CA TYR A 642 -1.46 1.34 -18.58
C TYR A 642 -1.96 2.43 -19.52
N ARG A 643 -1.15 3.47 -19.78
CA ARG A 643 -1.59 4.63 -20.55
C ARG A 643 -1.83 4.35 -22.03
N ARG A 644 -1.16 3.33 -22.60
CA ARG A 644 -1.40 2.89 -23.98
C ARG A 644 -2.53 1.86 -24.08
N GLY A 645 -3.03 1.34 -22.96
CA GLY A 645 -3.97 0.22 -22.93
C GLY A 645 -3.39 -1.03 -23.56
N ASP A 646 -2.15 -1.39 -23.20
CA ASP A 646 -1.49 -2.58 -23.74
C ASP A 646 -2.21 -3.87 -23.33
N VAL A 647 -2.75 -3.90 -22.11
CA VAL A 647 -3.64 -4.96 -21.62
C VAL A 647 -5.08 -4.57 -21.92
N ARG A 648 -5.84 -5.50 -22.49
CA ARG A 648 -7.27 -5.33 -22.77
C ARG A 648 -8.10 -5.42 -21.50
N GLU A 649 -9.15 -4.59 -21.45
CA GLU A 649 -10.24 -4.74 -20.48
C GLU A 649 -10.88 -6.13 -20.60
N ALA A 650 -11.44 -6.62 -19.50
CA ALA A 650 -12.05 -7.94 -19.42
C ALA A 650 -13.21 -8.12 -20.41
N ASN A 651 -13.38 -9.35 -20.88
CA ASN A 651 -14.53 -9.72 -21.73
C ASN A 651 -15.79 -10.02 -20.91
N THR A 652 -15.62 -10.35 -19.63
CA THR A 652 -16.68 -10.78 -18.71
C THR A 652 -16.75 -9.81 -17.54
N THR A 653 -17.94 -9.28 -17.29
CA THR A 653 -18.27 -8.56 -16.06
C THR A 653 -18.94 -9.49 -15.06
N TYR A 654 -18.40 -9.54 -13.85
CA TYR A 654 -18.96 -10.21 -12.69
C TYR A 654 -19.47 -9.15 -11.71
N VAL A 655 -20.76 -9.21 -11.38
CA VAL A 655 -21.40 -8.22 -10.50
C VAL A 655 -21.78 -8.88 -9.19
N PHE A 656 -21.24 -8.39 -8.08
CA PHE A 656 -21.80 -8.69 -6.77
C PHE A 656 -22.96 -7.73 -6.49
N ALA A 657 -24.17 -8.28 -6.37
CA ALA A 657 -25.40 -7.55 -6.13
C ALA A 657 -25.98 -7.92 -4.75
N PRO A 658 -25.39 -7.45 -3.64
CA PRO A 658 -25.90 -7.77 -2.30
C PRO A 658 -27.32 -7.26 -2.11
N THR A 659 -28.12 -7.97 -1.31
CA THR A 659 -29.37 -7.40 -0.78
C THR A 659 -29.07 -6.33 0.28
N PRO A 660 -30.02 -5.45 0.66
CA PRO A 660 -29.81 -4.54 1.79
C PRO A 660 -29.42 -5.28 3.09
N ALA A 661 -30.04 -6.43 3.37
CA ALA A 661 -29.70 -7.24 4.54
C ALA A 661 -28.26 -7.79 4.47
N THR A 662 -27.81 -8.17 3.27
CA THR A 662 -26.42 -8.61 3.05
C THR A 662 -25.44 -7.45 3.23
N LEU A 663 -25.72 -6.29 2.60
CA LEU A 663 -24.82 -5.16 2.59
C LEU A 663 -24.70 -4.47 3.96
N PHE A 664 -25.80 -4.27 4.68
CA PHE A 664 -25.82 -3.46 5.90
C PHE A 664 -25.77 -4.28 7.19
N ASN A 665 -26.25 -5.53 7.19
CA ASN A 665 -26.33 -6.36 8.41
C ASN A 665 -25.15 -7.33 8.57
N GLN A 666 -24.20 -7.34 7.64
CA GLN A 666 -23.03 -8.22 7.67
C GLN A 666 -21.75 -7.43 7.37
N SER A 667 -20.63 -7.91 7.91
CA SER A 667 -19.31 -7.41 7.51
C SER A 667 -18.89 -8.12 6.23
N ILE A 668 -18.93 -7.42 5.11
CA ILE A 668 -18.44 -7.93 3.83
C ILE A 668 -17.25 -7.09 3.41
N THR A 669 -16.10 -7.74 3.33
CA THR A 669 -14.81 -7.12 3.01
C THR A 669 -14.06 -7.98 2.01
N ALA A 670 -12.97 -7.46 1.44
CA ALA A 670 -12.08 -8.29 0.63
C ALA A 670 -11.45 -9.42 1.46
N ALA A 671 -11.31 -9.28 2.79
CA ALA A 671 -10.72 -10.29 3.66
C ALA A 671 -11.62 -11.53 3.82
N ASN A 672 -12.93 -11.37 3.92
CA ASN A 672 -13.86 -12.50 4.11
C ASN A 672 -14.61 -12.96 2.85
N SER A 673 -14.72 -12.14 1.81
CA SER A 673 -15.45 -12.54 0.60
C SER A 673 -14.57 -13.22 -0.45
N ALA A 674 -14.76 -14.53 -0.65
CA ALA A 674 -14.14 -15.28 -1.74
C ALA A 674 -14.60 -14.78 -3.12
N LEU A 675 -15.86 -14.34 -3.25
CA LEU A 675 -16.38 -13.79 -4.50
C LEU A 675 -15.59 -12.56 -4.94
N LEU A 676 -15.42 -11.57 -4.06
CA LEU A 676 -14.69 -10.33 -4.37
C LEU A 676 -13.26 -10.62 -4.83
N ARG A 677 -12.58 -11.55 -4.17
CA ARG A 677 -11.20 -11.90 -4.52
C ARG A 677 -11.10 -12.67 -5.82
N THR A 678 -11.97 -13.65 -6.05
CA THR A 678 -11.84 -14.60 -7.17
C THR A 678 -12.48 -14.13 -8.47
N ALA A 679 -13.47 -13.23 -8.42
CA ALA A 679 -14.07 -12.66 -9.63
C ALA A 679 -13.09 -11.79 -10.42
N MET A 680 -12.34 -10.92 -9.72
CA MET A 680 -11.37 -10.03 -10.36
C MET A 680 -10.17 -10.77 -10.98
N GLU A 681 -9.89 -12.00 -10.55
CA GLU A 681 -8.85 -12.87 -11.14
C GLU A 681 -9.24 -13.40 -12.52
N LYS A 682 -10.54 -13.37 -12.85
CA LYS A 682 -11.10 -13.94 -14.09
C LYS A 682 -11.56 -12.88 -15.08
N GLY A 683 -12.16 -11.80 -14.59
CA GLY A 683 -12.73 -10.72 -15.40
C GLY A 683 -12.95 -9.47 -14.56
N LYS A 684 -13.81 -8.56 -15.01
CA LYS A 684 -14.09 -7.30 -14.29
C LYS A 684 -15.02 -7.56 -13.12
N LEU A 685 -14.67 -7.07 -11.93
CA LEU A 685 -15.54 -7.09 -10.76
C LEU A 685 -16.23 -5.73 -10.59
N GLU A 686 -17.54 -5.76 -10.34
CA GLU A 686 -18.33 -4.58 -9.99
C GLU A 686 -19.26 -4.87 -8.80
N ILE A 687 -19.56 -3.84 -7.99
CA ILE A 687 -20.48 -3.89 -6.85
C ILE A 687 -21.74 -3.10 -7.20
N ALA A 688 -22.90 -3.76 -7.22
CA ALA A 688 -24.17 -3.10 -7.44
C ALA A 688 -24.80 -2.64 -6.12
N MET A 689 -25.11 -1.35 -6.02
CA MET A 689 -25.83 -0.83 -4.85
C MET A 689 -27.29 -1.34 -4.84
N PRO A 690 -27.81 -1.83 -3.70
CA PRO A 690 -29.18 -2.30 -3.61
C PRO A 690 -30.19 -1.16 -3.48
N GLN A 691 -31.40 -1.41 -3.97
CA GLN A 691 -32.55 -0.58 -3.59
C GLN A 691 -32.82 -0.73 -2.09
N THR A 692 -32.73 0.38 -1.36
CA THR A 692 -32.82 0.39 0.11
C THR A 692 -33.87 1.41 0.55
N PRO A 693 -35.04 0.98 1.07
CA PRO A 693 -36.13 1.88 1.42
C PRO A 693 -35.77 2.97 2.43
N GLU A 694 -34.86 2.66 3.36
CA GLU A 694 -34.37 3.58 4.39
C GLU A 694 -33.40 4.62 3.82
N LEU A 695 -32.85 4.39 2.62
CA LEU A 695 -31.95 5.29 1.91
C LEU A 695 -32.52 5.65 0.53
N PRO A 696 -33.63 6.42 0.45
CA PRO A 696 -34.31 6.69 -0.82
C PRO A 696 -33.47 7.48 -1.84
N TRP A 697 -32.37 8.09 -1.39
CA TRP A 697 -31.40 8.77 -2.25
C TRP A 697 -30.43 7.79 -2.95
N LEU A 698 -30.24 6.58 -2.41
CA LEU A 698 -29.33 5.58 -2.96
C LEU A 698 -29.94 4.99 -4.22
N GLN A 699 -29.31 5.27 -5.36
CA GLN A 699 -29.74 4.73 -6.64
C GLN A 699 -29.32 3.26 -6.74
N PRO A 700 -30.23 2.35 -7.14
CA PRO A 700 -29.86 0.97 -7.43
C PRO A 700 -28.81 0.92 -8.55
N GLY A 701 -27.82 0.04 -8.41
CA GLY A 701 -26.79 -0.17 -9.42
C GLY A 701 -27.38 -0.63 -10.75
N VAL A 702 -26.92 -0.05 -11.85
CA VAL A 702 -27.30 -0.48 -13.20
C VAL A 702 -26.42 -1.66 -13.58
N ILE A 703 -27.01 -2.85 -13.66
CA ILE A 703 -26.30 -4.08 -14.00
C ILE A 703 -26.30 -4.28 -15.53
N PRO A 704 -25.14 -4.47 -16.18
CA PRO A 704 -25.08 -4.79 -17.60
C PRO A 704 -25.85 -6.07 -17.93
N ALA A 705 -26.55 -6.09 -19.08
CA ALA A 705 -27.44 -7.20 -19.45
C ALA A 705 -26.70 -8.54 -19.65
N ASP A 706 -25.42 -8.50 -19.98
CA ASP A 706 -24.53 -9.63 -20.20
C ASP A 706 -23.63 -9.95 -18.97
N ALA A 707 -23.79 -9.21 -17.87
CA ALA A 707 -23.06 -9.47 -16.64
C ALA A 707 -23.49 -10.77 -15.95
N LYS A 708 -22.54 -11.41 -15.27
CA LYS A 708 -22.80 -12.56 -14.39
C LYS A 708 -23.01 -12.06 -12.97
N VAL A 709 -24.24 -12.19 -12.48
CA VAL A 709 -24.67 -11.63 -11.19
C VAL A 709 -24.56 -12.67 -10.07
N PHE A 710 -24.04 -12.25 -8.92
CA PHE A 710 -23.91 -13.06 -7.71
C PHE A 710 -24.48 -12.33 -6.50
N HIS A 711 -25.00 -13.11 -5.55
CA HIS A 711 -25.59 -12.61 -4.31
C HIS A 711 -24.91 -13.19 -3.06
N ASP A 712 -24.16 -14.29 -3.20
CA ASP A 712 -23.43 -14.91 -2.11
C ASP A 712 -21.97 -14.41 -2.10
N PRO A 713 -21.54 -13.66 -1.08
CA PRO A 713 -20.15 -13.17 -0.99
C PRO A 713 -19.13 -14.31 -0.82
N ASN A 714 -19.55 -15.54 -0.48
CA ASN A 714 -18.65 -16.67 -0.31
C ASN A 714 -18.50 -17.53 -1.57
N GLN A 715 -19.22 -17.21 -2.65
CA GLN A 715 -19.17 -17.98 -3.88
C GLN A 715 -17.85 -17.71 -4.65
N SER A 716 -16.92 -18.67 -4.57
CA SER A 716 -15.68 -18.64 -5.35
C SER A 716 -15.93 -18.91 -6.84
N LEU A 717 -15.21 -18.19 -7.70
CA LEU A 717 -15.12 -18.44 -9.15
C LEU A 717 -13.90 -19.30 -9.54
N LEU A 718 -13.09 -19.67 -8.56
CA LEU A 718 -11.94 -20.56 -8.72
C LEU A 718 -12.20 -21.89 -8.01
N ASP A 719 -11.63 -22.96 -8.56
CA ASP A 719 -11.64 -24.27 -7.92
C ASP A 719 -10.93 -24.21 -6.56
N ALA A 720 -11.39 -24.98 -5.59
CA ALA A 720 -10.88 -24.95 -4.21
C ALA A 720 -9.39 -25.34 -4.10
N ASN A 721 -8.84 -26.01 -5.10
CA ASN A 721 -7.43 -26.41 -5.19
C ASN A 721 -6.63 -25.60 -6.22
N ALA A 722 -7.20 -24.51 -6.74
CA ALA A 722 -6.50 -23.65 -7.69
C ALA A 722 -5.23 -23.07 -7.05
N SER A 723 -4.15 -23.06 -7.84
CA SER A 723 -2.87 -22.44 -7.47
C SER A 723 -2.48 -21.27 -8.39
N GLU A 724 -3.29 -21.05 -9.43
CA GLU A 724 -3.09 -20.02 -10.44
C GLU A 724 -4.42 -19.62 -11.08
N SER A 725 -4.41 -18.44 -11.68
CA SER A 725 -5.51 -17.88 -12.47
C SER A 725 -4.97 -17.33 -13.80
N THR A 726 -5.86 -17.25 -14.78
CA THR A 726 -5.62 -16.54 -16.02
C THR A 726 -6.89 -15.77 -16.35
N THR A 727 -6.69 -14.49 -16.66
CA THR A 727 -7.75 -13.57 -17.08
C THR A 727 -8.44 -14.05 -18.35
N ASP A 728 -9.69 -13.65 -18.56
CA ASP A 728 -10.48 -14.07 -19.72
C ASP A 728 -9.96 -13.57 -21.07
N THR A 729 -9.06 -12.58 -21.08
CA THR A 729 -8.34 -12.12 -22.26
C THR A 729 -7.10 -12.98 -22.57
N GLY A 730 -6.64 -13.76 -21.59
CA GLY A 730 -5.41 -14.56 -21.65
C GLY A 730 -4.11 -13.77 -21.46
N GLU A 731 -4.18 -12.45 -21.30
CA GLU A 731 -2.98 -11.59 -21.30
C GLU A 731 -2.30 -11.50 -19.94
N LEU A 732 -3.03 -11.76 -18.86
CA LEU A 732 -2.50 -11.78 -17.49
C LEU A 732 -2.66 -13.17 -16.88
N LYS A 733 -1.58 -13.70 -16.30
CA LYS A 733 -1.58 -14.94 -15.52
C LYS A 733 -0.85 -14.74 -14.20
N ARG A 734 -1.45 -15.19 -13.10
CA ARG A 734 -0.89 -15.16 -11.75
C ARG A 734 -0.86 -16.57 -11.18
N ASN A 735 0.30 -17.04 -10.74
CA ASN A 735 0.47 -18.27 -9.99
C ASN A 735 0.90 -17.90 -8.58
N TRP A 736 -0.02 -17.92 -7.62
CA TRP A 736 0.28 -17.51 -6.24
C TRP A 736 1.06 -18.56 -5.46
N LYS A 737 0.96 -19.83 -5.85
CA LYS A 737 1.75 -20.89 -5.22
C LYS A 737 3.25 -20.76 -5.52
N GLN A 738 3.59 -20.31 -6.72
CA GLN A 738 4.95 -19.97 -7.13
C GLN A 738 5.28 -18.49 -6.87
N GLY A 739 4.28 -17.63 -6.67
CA GLY A 739 4.45 -16.18 -6.56
C GLY A 739 4.99 -15.55 -7.84
N ILE A 740 4.46 -15.95 -9.00
CA ILE A 740 4.83 -15.47 -10.33
C ILE A 740 3.63 -14.79 -10.98
N TYR A 741 3.88 -13.63 -11.61
CA TYR A 741 2.91 -12.92 -12.42
C TYR A 741 3.49 -12.62 -13.80
N THR A 742 2.68 -12.83 -14.84
CA THR A 742 3.08 -12.63 -16.24
C THR A 742 2.09 -11.76 -16.97
N ILE A 743 2.63 -10.95 -17.87
CA ILE A 743 1.89 -10.11 -18.83
C ILE A 743 2.37 -10.53 -20.22
N ASP A 744 1.45 -10.94 -21.09
CA ASP A 744 1.77 -11.31 -22.48
C ASP A 744 0.82 -10.60 -23.45
N THR A 745 1.21 -9.40 -23.86
CA THR A 745 0.47 -8.56 -24.82
C THR A 745 1.34 -8.33 -26.07
N PRO A 746 0.76 -7.86 -27.18
CA PRO A 746 1.54 -7.54 -28.37
C PRO A 746 2.67 -6.51 -28.12
N ARG A 747 2.45 -5.50 -27.27
CA ARG A 747 3.39 -4.38 -27.07
C ARG A 747 4.18 -4.44 -25.75
N THR A 748 3.72 -5.22 -24.77
CA THR A 748 4.37 -5.40 -23.46
C THR A 748 4.38 -6.88 -23.07
N GLN A 749 5.57 -7.41 -22.78
CA GLN A 749 5.75 -8.76 -22.23
C GLN A 749 6.58 -8.68 -20.95
N ALA A 750 6.08 -9.28 -19.86
CA ALA A 750 6.69 -9.16 -18.53
C ALA A 750 6.58 -10.46 -17.73
N VAL A 751 7.60 -10.74 -16.93
CA VAL A 751 7.58 -11.78 -15.89
C VAL A 751 8.09 -11.15 -14.59
N THR A 752 7.37 -11.33 -13.49
CA THR A 752 7.76 -10.78 -12.19
C THR A 752 7.45 -11.74 -11.03
N GLY A 753 8.25 -11.68 -9.97
CA GLY A 753 8.10 -12.49 -8.76
C GLY A 753 9.24 -13.48 -8.59
N TRP A 754 8.95 -14.67 -8.04
CA TRP A 754 9.96 -15.72 -7.79
C TRP A 754 10.34 -16.48 -9.06
N ILE A 755 11.06 -15.80 -9.95
CA ILE A 755 11.42 -16.30 -11.28
C ILE A 755 12.82 -16.94 -11.34
N GLY A 756 13.57 -16.88 -10.23
CA GLY A 756 14.87 -17.53 -10.12
C GLY A 756 14.76 -19.04 -10.28
N GLY A 757 15.70 -19.66 -10.99
CA GLY A 757 15.73 -21.10 -11.24
C GLY A 757 14.73 -21.61 -12.28
N GLU A 758 13.79 -20.77 -12.71
CA GLU A 758 12.75 -21.12 -13.67
C GLU A 758 13.12 -20.75 -15.12
N SER A 759 12.47 -21.41 -16.09
CA SER A 759 12.56 -21.08 -17.52
C SER A 759 11.17 -20.71 -18.02
N ILE A 760 10.91 -19.41 -18.14
CA ILE A 760 9.57 -18.88 -18.43
C ILE A 760 9.55 -18.33 -19.85
N SER A 761 8.59 -18.79 -20.64
CA SER A 761 8.40 -18.38 -22.03
C SER A 761 7.10 -17.59 -22.18
N LEU A 762 7.20 -16.45 -22.86
CA LEU A 762 6.07 -15.65 -23.33
C LEU A 762 6.09 -15.62 -24.87
N GLY A 763 5.18 -14.89 -25.51
CA GLY A 763 5.06 -14.88 -26.96
C GLY A 763 6.37 -14.58 -27.72
N ASN A 764 7.19 -13.60 -27.29
CA ASN A 764 8.47 -13.26 -27.93
C ASN A 764 9.67 -13.35 -26.97
N LEU A 765 9.45 -13.68 -25.70
CA LEU A 765 10.50 -13.71 -24.67
C LEU A 765 10.76 -15.11 -24.14
N GLN A 766 12.00 -15.36 -23.76
CA GLN A 766 12.37 -16.44 -22.85
C GLN A 766 13.24 -15.86 -21.73
N VAL A 767 12.83 -16.06 -20.49
CA VAL A 767 13.49 -15.56 -19.28
C VAL A 767 14.02 -16.75 -18.48
N GLN A 768 15.32 -16.74 -18.19
CA GLN A 768 16.01 -17.76 -17.38
C GLN A 768 16.97 -17.05 -16.43
N VAL A 769 16.53 -16.77 -15.21
CA VAL A 769 17.33 -16.03 -14.21
C VAL A 769 17.66 -16.89 -13.01
N LYS A 770 18.73 -16.55 -12.31
CA LYS A 770 19.17 -17.21 -11.07
C LYS A 770 18.82 -16.39 -9.83
N THR A 771 18.75 -15.07 -9.97
CA THR A 771 18.27 -14.15 -8.92
C THR A 771 16.88 -14.58 -8.50
N ALA A 772 16.66 -14.79 -7.19
CA ALA A 772 15.50 -15.49 -6.68
C ALA A 772 14.17 -14.78 -7.01
N ASN A 773 14.10 -13.47 -6.74
CA ASN A 773 12.95 -12.63 -7.02
C ASN A 773 13.38 -11.45 -7.91
N ALA A 774 12.69 -11.26 -9.04
CA ALA A 774 13.01 -10.22 -10.01
C ALA A 774 11.82 -9.89 -10.90
N SER A 775 11.89 -8.75 -11.57
CA SER A 775 11.01 -8.35 -12.67
C SER A 775 11.83 -8.19 -13.95
N VAL A 776 11.37 -8.79 -15.04
CA VAL A 776 11.94 -8.62 -16.38
C VAL A 776 10.82 -8.20 -17.32
N VAL A 777 10.92 -7.00 -17.88
CA VAL A 777 9.90 -6.40 -18.74
C VAL A 777 10.52 -6.00 -20.07
N VAL A 778 9.85 -6.29 -21.19
CA VAL A 778 10.23 -5.84 -22.53
C VAL A 778 9.03 -5.16 -23.19
N GLN A 779 9.21 -3.93 -23.64
CA GLN A 779 8.14 -3.11 -24.23
C GLN A 779 8.61 -2.43 -25.51
N SER A 780 7.73 -2.39 -26.51
CA SER A 780 7.92 -1.53 -27.68
C SER A 780 7.78 -0.06 -27.30
N LEU A 781 8.62 0.80 -27.87
CA LEU A 781 8.52 2.27 -27.85
C LEU A 781 8.04 2.86 -29.18
N ASP A 782 7.95 2.05 -30.23
CA ASP A 782 7.59 2.44 -31.61
C ASP A 782 6.21 1.96 -32.07
N ASP A 783 5.37 1.54 -31.12
CA ASP A 783 4.00 1.03 -31.29
C ASP A 783 3.87 -0.30 -32.06
N ALA A 784 4.98 -0.85 -32.58
CA ALA A 784 4.99 -2.17 -33.19
C ALA A 784 4.91 -3.28 -32.14
N PRO A 785 4.37 -4.48 -32.48
CA PRO A 785 4.48 -5.63 -31.58
C PRO A 785 5.94 -5.95 -31.23
N VAL A 786 6.21 -6.46 -30.02
CA VAL A 786 7.58 -6.72 -29.51
C VAL A 786 8.45 -7.45 -30.54
N GLY A 787 7.94 -8.51 -31.16
CA GLY A 787 8.63 -9.29 -32.18
C GLY A 787 9.03 -8.55 -33.47
N LYS A 788 8.49 -7.35 -33.68
CA LYS A 788 8.68 -6.50 -34.88
C LYS A 788 9.24 -5.11 -34.56
N SER A 789 9.35 -4.76 -33.28
CA SER A 789 9.80 -3.44 -32.83
C SER A 789 11.28 -3.22 -33.11
N GLN A 790 11.63 -1.97 -33.42
CA GLN A 790 12.99 -1.50 -33.65
C GLN A 790 13.48 -0.58 -32.53
N ASP A 791 12.66 -0.34 -31.51
CA ASP A 791 12.97 0.44 -30.33
C ASP A 791 12.30 -0.18 -29.11
N LEU A 792 13.05 -0.99 -28.38
CA LEU A 792 12.57 -1.73 -27.21
C LEU A 792 13.17 -1.16 -25.92
N LEU A 793 12.32 -0.92 -24.93
CA LEU A 793 12.70 -0.70 -23.54
C LEU A 793 12.73 -2.04 -22.80
N ILE A 794 13.79 -2.27 -22.03
CA ILE A 794 13.90 -3.40 -21.12
C ILE A 794 14.06 -2.85 -19.71
N SER A 795 13.10 -3.16 -18.83
CA SER A 795 13.13 -2.80 -17.41
C SER A 795 13.42 -4.03 -16.56
N LEU A 796 14.38 -3.90 -15.66
CA LEU A 796 14.88 -4.96 -14.76
C LEU A 796 14.74 -4.47 -13.33
N GLY A 797 13.89 -5.15 -12.55
CA GLY A 797 13.65 -4.83 -11.15
C GLY A 797 14.13 -5.94 -10.23
N THR A 798 14.82 -5.59 -9.15
CA THR A 798 15.31 -6.51 -8.12
C THR A 798 15.24 -5.82 -6.76
N ARG A 799 15.58 -6.54 -5.69
CA ARG A 799 15.65 -5.99 -4.34
C ARG A 799 16.67 -4.87 -4.26
N ALA A 800 16.31 -3.77 -3.59
CA ALA A 800 17.21 -2.70 -3.23
C ALA A 800 17.10 -2.37 -1.75
N ILE A 801 18.24 -2.19 -1.09
CA ILE A 801 18.34 -1.87 0.32
C ILE A 801 19.06 -0.52 0.44
N PRO A 802 18.53 0.46 1.20
CA PRO A 802 19.22 1.72 1.40
C PRO A 802 20.58 1.52 2.07
N GLY A 803 21.46 2.50 1.93
CA GLY A 803 22.69 2.57 2.70
C GLY A 803 22.42 2.86 4.18
N ASP A 804 23.49 3.11 4.93
CA ASP A 804 23.40 3.40 6.36
C ASP A 804 22.50 4.64 6.63
N ASP A 805 21.78 4.62 7.76
CA ASP A 805 20.79 5.65 8.19
C ASP A 805 19.64 5.91 7.19
N ASP A 806 19.24 4.89 6.42
CA ASP A 806 18.19 5.00 5.40
C ASP A 806 18.49 6.10 4.37
N LYS A 807 19.73 6.13 3.86
CA LYS A 807 20.17 7.13 2.86
C LYS A 807 20.71 6.47 1.59
N PRO A 808 20.59 7.13 0.42
CA PRO A 808 21.30 6.70 -0.76
C PRO A 808 22.82 6.88 -0.61
N PRO A 809 23.66 6.12 -1.36
CA PRO A 809 23.26 5.17 -2.40
C PRO A 809 22.61 3.90 -1.85
N PHE A 810 21.77 3.27 -2.66
CA PHE A 810 21.19 1.97 -2.38
C PHE A 810 22.14 0.86 -2.81
N HIS A 811 22.12 -0.26 -2.10
CA HIS A 811 22.65 -1.53 -2.55
C HIS A 811 21.57 -2.26 -3.37
N VAL A 812 21.84 -2.52 -4.65
CA VAL A 812 20.86 -3.10 -5.58
C VAL A 812 21.30 -4.50 -5.98
N GLU A 813 20.46 -5.50 -5.69
CA GLU A 813 20.76 -6.89 -5.99
C GLU A 813 20.92 -7.08 -7.52
N PRO A 814 22.09 -7.52 -8.01
CA PRO A 814 22.31 -7.62 -9.43
C PRO A 814 21.57 -8.82 -10.03
N LEU A 815 20.97 -8.62 -11.19
CA LEU A 815 20.33 -9.70 -11.93
C LEU A 815 21.40 -10.64 -12.52
N GLU A 816 21.24 -11.95 -12.32
CA GLU A 816 22.06 -12.98 -12.96
C GLU A 816 21.16 -13.89 -13.81
N GLY A 817 21.53 -14.14 -15.07
CA GLY A 817 20.73 -14.97 -15.95
C GLY A 817 20.84 -14.65 -17.43
N THR A 818 19.82 -15.04 -18.17
CA THR A 818 19.67 -14.80 -19.61
C THR A 818 18.25 -14.35 -19.95
N LEU A 819 18.15 -13.35 -20.82
CA LEU A 819 16.92 -12.94 -21.49
C LEU A 819 17.10 -13.12 -22.99
N THR A 820 16.17 -13.84 -23.61
CA THR A 820 16.10 -13.97 -25.07
C THR A 820 14.87 -13.27 -25.61
N ILE A 821 15.05 -12.43 -26.63
CA ILE A 821 14.01 -11.58 -27.22
C ILE A 821 13.95 -11.84 -28.72
N GLN A 822 12.81 -12.26 -29.25
CA GLN A 822 12.56 -12.26 -30.69
C GLN A 822 12.36 -10.82 -31.16
N ALA A 823 13.17 -10.37 -32.12
CA ALA A 823 13.11 -9.03 -32.70
C ALA A 823 13.82 -8.98 -34.08
N PRO A 824 13.57 -7.94 -34.91
CA PRO A 824 14.26 -7.77 -36.19
C PRO A 824 15.78 -7.63 -36.05
N PRO A 825 16.58 -8.04 -37.06
CA PRO A 825 18.04 -7.90 -37.01
C PRO A 825 18.48 -6.42 -37.06
N GLY A 826 19.72 -6.15 -36.65
CA GLY A 826 20.36 -4.83 -36.78
C GLY A 826 20.18 -3.88 -35.58
N LEU A 827 19.53 -4.33 -34.51
CA LEU A 827 19.44 -3.61 -33.23
C LEU A 827 20.72 -3.78 -32.40
N THR A 828 21.01 -2.77 -31.59
CA THR A 828 22.11 -2.73 -30.63
C THR A 828 21.56 -2.53 -29.22
N LEU A 829 22.11 -3.26 -28.25
CA LEU A 829 21.79 -3.12 -26.84
C LEU A 829 22.57 -1.97 -26.21
N TYR A 830 21.88 -1.13 -25.47
CA TYR A 830 22.43 0.01 -24.74
C TYR A 830 21.95 0.02 -23.30
N THR A 831 22.71 0.68 -22.43
CA THR A 831 22.28 1.15 -21.11
C THR A 831 22.68 2.61 -20.94
N HIS A 832 22.15 3.29 -19.92
CA HIS A 832 22.60 4.63 -19.58
C HIS A 832 24.05 4.61 -19.08
N GLY A 833 24.86 5.50 -19.63
CA GLY A 833 26.21 5.82 -19.19
C GLY A 833 26.24 7.18 -18.50
N ILE A 834 27.46 7.69 -18.30
CA ILE A 834 27.70 8.97 -17.62
C ILE A 834 27.14 10.13 -18.47
N LEU A 835 26.53 11.14 -17.83
CA LEU A 835 26.00 12.35 -18.48
C LEU A 835 25.00 12.05 -19.62
N ALA A 836 24.09 11.10 -19.41
CA ALA A 836 23.07 10.68 -20.38
C ALA A 836 23.62 10.11 -21.71
N GLN A 837 24.91 9.75 -21.78
CA GLN A 837 25.45 9.05 -22.94
C GLN A 837 25.05 7.58 -22.94
N MET A 838 24.64 7.03 -24.08
CA MET A 838 24.30 5.62 -24.19
C MET A 838 25.56 4.75 -24.25
N LYS A 839 25.70 3.82 -23.29
CA LYS A 839 26.78 2.82 -23.26
C LYS A 839 26.32 1.55 -23.98
N LYS A 840 27.04 1.15 -25.03
CA LYS A 840 26.78 -0.10 -25.75
C LYS A 840 27.10 -1.31 -24.87
N LEU A 841 26.23 -2.32 -24.88
CA LEU A 841 26.39 -3.59 -24.18
C LEU A 841 26.41 -4.76 -25.18
N PRO A 842 27.01 -5.90 -24.81
CA PRO A 842 27.00 -7.09 -25.65
C PRO A 842 25.61 -7.74 -25.68
N ALA A 843 25.17 -8.14 -26.87
CA ALA A 843 24.04 -9.04 -27.10
C ALA A 843 24.35 -9.92 -28.32
N THR A 844 23.96 -11.19 -28.27
CA THR A 844 24.16 -12.12 -29.39
C THR A 844 22.89 -12.22 -30.21
N TYR A 845 22.95 -12.06 -31.53
CA TYR A 845 21.82 -12.30 -32.42
C TYR A 845 21.98 -13.63 -33.16
N LEU A 846 21.03 -14.55 -32.97
CA LEU A 846 21.00 -15.86 -33.63
C LEU A 846 19.55 -16.30 -33.82
N ASP A 847 19.22 -16.87 -34.98
CA ASP A 847 17.91 -17.45 -35.29
C ASP A 847 16.71 -16.52 -34.98
N GLY A 848 16.83 -15.24 -35.35
CA GLY A 848 15.75 -14.26 -35.14
C GLY A 848 15.66 -13.69 -33.73
N ARG A 849 16.60 -14.01 -32.84
CA ARG A 849 16.54 -13.68 -31.42
C ARG A 849 17.82 -13.01 -30.92
N TYR A 850 17.64 -12.01 -30.06
CA TYR A 850 18.70 -11.42 -29.24
C TYR A 850 18.79 -12.16 -27.92
N THR A 851 20.00 -12.56 -27.53
CA THR A 851 20.30 -13.15 -26.23
C THR A 851 21.17 -12.19 -25.43
N ILE A 852 20.66 -11.77 -24.28
CA ILE A 852 21.30 -10.86 -23.33
C ILE A 852 21.68 -11.68 -22.10
N LYS A 853 22.95 -11.61 -21.70
CA LYS A 853 23.46 -12.28 -20.50
C LYS A 853 23.65 -11.26 -19.38
N PHE A 854 23.07 -11.54 -18.23
CA PHE A 854 23.28 -10.78 -17.01
C PHE A 854 24.29 -11.51 -16.13
N ASP A 855 25.40 -10.84 -15.81
CA ASP A 855 26.58 -11.44 -15.18
C ASP A 855 26.53 -11.44 -13.65
N GLY A 856 25.46 -10.92 -13.04
CA GLY A 856 25.33 -10.79 -11.59
C GLY A 856 26.26 -9.74 -10.99
N ARG A 857 26.75 -8.76 -11.77
CA ARG A 857 27.71 -7.75 -11.27
C ARG A 857 27.25 -6.29 -11.38
N GLN A 858 26.31 -5.98 -12.27
CA GLN A 858 25.88 -4.61 -12.54
C GLN A 858 24.42 -4.37 -12.11
N SER A 859 24.14 -3.20 -11.55
CA SER A 859 22.81 -2.73 -11.11
C SER A 859 22.01 -2.08 -12.26
N ALA A 860 22.14 -2.57 -13.50
CA ALA A 860 21.47 -1.93 -14.64
C ALA A 860 19.97 -2.21 -14.64
N ASN A 861 19.17 -1.24 -14.20
CA ASN A 861 17.70 -1.36 -14.15
C ASN A 861 17.01 -1.09 -15.50
N TRP A 862 17.65 -0.37 -16.43
CA TRP A 862 17.08 -0.05 -17.74
C TRP A 862 18.07 -0.28 -18.88
N LEU A 863 17.62 -1.00 -19.91
CA LEU A 863 18.33 -1.26 -21.15
C LEU A 863 17.46 -0.90 -22.36
N PHE A 864 18.11 -0.62 -23.49
CA PHE A 864 17.44 -0.24 -24.72
C PHE A 864 17.98 -1.08 -25.87
N LEU A 865 17.12 -1.82 -26.55
CA LEU A 865 17.48 -2.59 -27.74
C LEU A 865 16.89 -1.88 -28.95
N LYS A 866 17.73 -1.13 -29.67
CA LYS A 866 17.27 -0.24 -30.76
C LYS A 866 18.26 -0.11 -31.90
N LYS A 867 17.82 0.40 -33.05
CA LYS A 867 18.73 0.72 -34.17
C LYS A 867 19.83 1.68 -33.70
N SER A 868 21.06 1.43 -34.15
CA SER A 868 22.17 2.34 -33.86
C SER A 868 21.84 3.73 -34.39
N ALA A 869 22.04 4.76 -33.56
CA ALA A 869 22.01 6.13 -34.06
C ALA A 869 23.05 6.24 -35.20
N PRO A 870 22.72 6.88 -36.34
CA PRO A 870 23.72 7.16 -37.35
C PRO A 870 24.84 7.95 -36.67
N VAL A 871 26.08 7.50 -36.84
CA VAL A 871 27.26 8.24 -36.38
C VAL A 871 27.22 9.57 -37.11
N THR A 872 26.84 10.64 -36.42
CA THR A 872 27.08 12.00 -36.89
C THR A 872 28.60 12.14 -36.98
N GLN A 873 29.10 12.11 -38.23
CA GLN A 873 30.51 12.38 -38.55
C GLN A 873 30.88 13.81 -38.20
#